data_AF-A0A124SDD0-F1
#
_entry.id   AF-A0A124SDD0-F1
#
_cell.length_a   1.000
_cell.length_b   1.000
_cell.length_c   1.000
_cell.angle_alpha   90.00
_cell.angle_beta   90.00
_cell.angle_gamma   90.00
#
_symmetry.space_group_name_H-M   'P 1'
#
loop_
_entity.id
_entity.type
_entity.pdbx_description
1 polymer ?
#
loop_
_entity_poly.entity_id
_entity_poly.type
_entity_poly.pdbx_seq_one_letter_code
_entity_poly.pdbx_strand_id
1 'polypeptide(L)'
;MGEMVDGRKQGEGVSEKRIDIMSGEGDIACQCMLDYYSTTPESEQLDSQVDRNVMKQPPDRWFPITQSTNGNSWTATFHLLSSGIGTQTLFLPLAFVYLGWYWGILCLSVAFVWQLYTIGLLVNLHESIDGTRYNRYIQLSMAAFGEKLGKLLAIFPIMYLSGGTCVMFIITGGGTMKRFYQLLCEDCSSKQTLTTTEWFLVFICLAILVSLFLPNLHSVALVSFLGAIMAVGYCTILWVFFIAKGRDDHTVYDPSKAVASEVGRVRSILNALGIIALAFRGHNVVLEIQGTLPSTPNRSSSNLMWKGVIASYLIIAMCFFPFAIVGYWAMGNKFPANGGLLTALSSSLHHYASKPVLGVIYVQVVISCVTAFQIYSMVVYDNLERAYASRTNQECTKFIRTVIRIVFGGVTFFISVAVPFLPTLAILIGGIALCITFGYPSLMWIAIKKPPTRSRRWWVNLGLGCLGIGLSVLVTVVGVWNLASRGLDANFFHPLFTKKHSSSSFKLYYRKAVVVVFKCMLDYNSTTPDSNEHQNGILQPPDDWLPITQSRKGNSWTATFHLLCSGIGIQTLSLPLAFVCLGWFWGSLCLSVAFVWQLYTIGLLISLHESVPGTRYSRYLQLSMAAFGEKLGRVVAIFPVMYLSGGTCVFFIISGGGTMKLFYQLMCGDCSSKHPLTTTEWSLVFICLAILVSLVTPSLHSLSLVSFLGAIMAVGYCTTLWVVFVANRRLDNTVYDPSEAVGSEADRIRSILNAVGIITLAFRGHNVVLEIQIPATGGMLTALSTTLHHHVSKPVLGLVYVQVVISCVTAFQIYSMVVYDNLERAYASRTSRKCPKLARVGIKIFFGGLTFFISVAFPFLPSLAMVIGGIALPLTLGYPCVMWIAIKRPPPKSGSWWLNLGLGCLGIGLSLVVVGGAVWNLACTGLDANFFHPR
;
A
#
# COMPACT_ATOMS: atom_id res chain seq x y z
N MET A 1 -25.21 -39.08 82.05
CA MET A 1 -25.26 -37.65 82.39
C MET A 1 -25.39 -36.91 81.08
N GLY A 2 -26.59 -36.74 80.54
CA GLY A 2 -27.59 -35.72 80.91
C GLY A 2 -27.62 -34.74 79.73
N GLU A 3 -28.70 -34.16 79.24
CA GLU A 3 -30.12 -34.12 79.55
C GLU A 3 -30.80 -33.52 78.30
N MET A 4 -32.11 -33.72 78.15
CA MET A 4 -32.98 -33.04 77.18
C MET A 4 -33.25 -31.58 77.59
N VAL A 5 -34.13 -30.90 76.82
CA VAL A 5 -34.96 -29.70 77.12
C VAL A 5 -34.50 -28.48 76.30
N ASP A 6 -35.20 -28.08 75.23
CA ASP A 6 -36.55 -27.47 75.09
C ASP A 6 -36.61 -26.00 75.57
N GLY A 7 -37.23 -25.13 74.76
CA GLY A 7 -37.21 -23.68 74.95
C GLY A 7 -37.91 -22.88 73.85
N ARG A 8 -39.17 -23.25 73.57
CA ARG A 8 -40.15 -22.51 72.75
C ARG A 8 -40.67 -21.27 73.50
N LYS A 9 -40.97 -20.15 72.80
CA LYS A 9 -42.20 -19.30 72.87
C LYS A 9 -41.97 -17.89 72.26
N GLN A 10 -42.74 -17.52 71.22
CA GLN A 10 -44.05 -16.79 71.22
C GLN A 10 -43.86 -15.33 71.66
N GLY A 11 -44.32 -14.30 70.95
CA GLY A 11 -45.57 -13.98 70.21
C GLY A 11 -45.67 -12.43 70.34
N GLU A 12 -46.44 -11.61 69.62
CA GLU A 12 -47.83 -11.62 69.19
C GLU A 12 -48.11 -10.28 68.45
N GLY A 13 -49.26 -10.19 67.76
CA GLY A 13 -50.00 -8.92 67.54
C GLY A 13 -49.99 -8.41 66.10
N VAL A 14 -51.00 -8.48 65.21
CA VAL A 14 -52.49 -8.47 65.20
C VAL A 14 -53.02 -7.24 64.44
N SER A 15 -54.07 -7.47 63.63
CA SER A 15 -55.13 -6.57 63.10
C SER A 15 -54.90 -5.95 61.69
N GLU A 16 -55.59 -6.41 60.62
CA GLU A 16 -56.96 -6.05 60.12
C GLU A 16 -56.88 -4.79 59.20
N LYS A 17 -57.56 -4.56 58.06
CA LYS A 17 -58.82 -4.99 57.39
C LYS A 17 -58.78 -4.33 55.97
N ARG A 18 -58.88 -5.04 54.84
CA ARG A 18 -60.04 -5.30 53.93
C ARG A 18 -60.58 -4.12 53.07
N ILE A 19 -60.93 -4.45 51.81
CA ILE A 19 -61.90 -3.86 50.82
C ILE A 19 -61.23 -3.06 49.67
N ASP A 20 -61.00 -3.62 48.46
CA ASP A 20 -61.87 -3.93 47.27
C ASP A 20 -62.30 -2.65 46.48
N ILE A 21 -62.20 -2.48 45.14
CA ILE A 21 -62.82 -3.22 44.02
C ILE A 21 -62.13 -2.89 42.65
N MET A 22 -61.84 -3.96 41.87
CA MET A 22 -61.76 -4.20 40.40
C MET A 22 -61.35 -3.12 39.35
N SER A 23 -60.37 -3.48 38.49
CA SER A 23 -60.53 -3.67 37.03
C SER A 23 -59.17 -3.90 36.29
N GLY A 24 -59.03 -5.01 35.55
CA GLY A 24 -58.22 -5.08 34.31
C GLY A 24 -56.89 -5.86 34.32
N GLU A 25 -56.96 -7.10 33.83
CA GLU A 25 -55.95 -7.92 33.10
C GLU A 25 -54.43 -7.84 33.40
N GLY A 26 -53.85 -9.02 33.68
CA GLY A 26 -52.55 -9.47 33.15
C GLY A 26 -51.37 -9.50 34.12
N ASP A 27 -51.09 -10.65 34.75
CA ASP A 27 -49.84 -11.39 34.48
C ASP A 27 -49.71 -12.69 35.29
N ILE A 28 -49.06 -13.64 34.63
CA ILE A 28 -49.00 -15.07 34.90
C ILE A 28 -47.82 -15.41 35.82
N ALA A 29 -48.10 -16.25 36.82
CA ALA A 29 -47.16 -16.99 37.62
C ALA A 29 -46.23 -17.89 36.78
N CYS A 30 -44.96 -18.02 37.15
CA CYS A 30 -44.48 -19.25 37.80
C CYS A 30 -42.99 -19.13 38.13
N GLN A 31 -42.69 -18.92 39.41
CA GLN A 31 -41.37 -18.96 40.02
C GLN A 31 -41.13 -20.37 40.59
N CYS A 32 -41.12 -21.36 39.71
CA CYS A 32 -40.96 -22.77 40.08
C CYS A 32 -40.29 -23.55 38.94
N MET A 33 -39.04 -23.20 38.61
CA MET A 33 -38.14 -23.95 37.71
C MET A 33 -36.67 -23.49 37.89
N LEU A 34 -36.29 -23.05 39.10
CA LEU A 34 -34.95 -22.49 39.39
C LEU A 34 -34.12 -23.31 40.40
N ASP A 35 -34.52 -24.56 40.71
CA ASP A 35 -33.81 -25.39 41.71
C ASP A 35 -33.25 -26.73 41.16
N TYR A 36 -32.96 -26.84 39.85
CA TYR A 36 -32.36 -28.09 39.30
C TYR A 36 -30.98 -27.95 38.65
N TYR A 37 -30.31 -26.79 38.73
CA TYR A 37 -28.92 -26.67 38.26
C TYR A 37 -28.09 -25.80 39.20
N SER A 38 -27.66 -26.38 40.32
CA SER A 38 -26.40 -25.99 40.94
C SER A 38 -25.75 -27.21 41.58
N THR A 39 -24.60 -27.63 41.03
CA THR A 39 -23.43 -28.21 41.74
C THR A 39 -22.44 -28.78 40.72
N THR A 40 -21.57 -27.94 40.16
CA THR A 40 -20.18 -28.33 39.85
C THR A 40 -19.28 -27.10 39.98
N PRO A 41 -18.11 -27.17 40.65
CA PRO A 41 -17.20 -26.03 40.82
C PRO A 41 -16.52 -25.55 39.52
N GLU A 42 -16.70 -26.25 38.40
CA GLU A 42 -16.10 -25.92 37.10
C GLU A 42 -16.85 -24.82 36.31
N SER A 43 -18.14 -24.59 36.58
CA SER A 43 -18.92 -23.59 35.81
C SER A 43 -18.63 -22.15 36.24
N GLU A 44 -18.35 -21.88 37.52
CA GLU A 44 -17.96 -20.54 38.00
C GLU A 44 -16.55 -20.13 37.53
N GLN A 45 -15.66 -21.10 37.29
CA GLN A 45 -14.34 -20.83 36.71
C GLN A 45 -14.41 -20.57 35.20
N LEU A 46 -15.34 -21.22 34.49
CA LEU A 46 -15.55 -20.99 33.05
C LEU A 46 -16.26 -19.65 32.79
N ASP A 47 -17.28 -19.29 33.58
CA ASP A 47 -17.95 -17.98 33.47
C ASP A 47 -17.01 -16.84 33.86
N SER A 48 -16.20 -17.00 34.91
CA SER A 48 -15.21 -15.98 35.28
C SER A 48 -14.01 -15.88 34.31
N GLN A 49 -13.68 -16.93 33.55
CA GLN A 49 -12.68 -16.86 32.47
C GLN A 49 -13.24 -16.30 31.16
N VAL A 50 -14.51 -16.56 30.84
CA VAL A 50 -15.20 -15.96 29.70
C VAL A 50 -15.41 -14.46 29.95
N ASP A 51 -15.85 -14.05 31.15
CA ASP A 51 -15.98 -12.63 31.51
C ASP A 51 -14.64 -11.90 31.56
N ARG A 52 -13.56 -12.53 32.05
CA ARG A 52 -12.21 -11.93 32.03
C ARG A 52 -11.63 -11.73 30.63
N ASN A 53 -12.04 -12.54 29.64
CA ASN A 53 -11.59 -12.40 28.24
C ASN A 53 -12.46 -11.42 27.44
N VAL A 54 -13.74 -11.29 27.76
CA VAL A 54 -14.63 -10.24 27.22
C VAL A 54 -14.16 -8.84 27.67
N MET A 55 -13.59 -8.72 28.88
CA MET A 55 -13.09 -7.47 29.45
C MET A 55 -11.86 -6.86 28.74
N LYS A 56 -11.25 -7.55 27.76
CA LYS A 56 -10.10 -7.04 26.98
C LYS A 56 -10.45 -6.34 25.66
N GLN A 57 -11.68 -6.44 25.17
CA GLN A 57 -12.08 -5.70 23.96
C GLN A 57 -12.90 -4.46 24.33
N PRO A 58 -12.64 -3.30 23.69
CA PRO A 58 -13.43 -2.11 23.96
C PRO A 58 -14.91 -2.38 23.66
N PRO A 59 -15.85 -1.91 24.50
CA PRO A 59 -17.28 -2.11 24.29
C PRO A 59 -17.73 -1.65 22.89
N ASP A 60 -18.50 -2.49 22.18
CA ASP A 60 -18.92 -2.20 20.79
C ASP A 60 -19.71 -0.88 20.69
N ARG A 61 -20.43 -0.48 21.74
CA ARG A 61 -21.16 0.81 21.82
C ARG A 61 -20.29 2.06 21.66
N TRP A 62 -18.96 1.95 21.76
CA TRP A 62 -18.05 3.10 21.60
C TRP A 62 -17.84 3.53 20.16
N PHE A 63 -18.24 2.73 19.18
CA PHE A 63 -17.83 2.93 17.79
C PHE A 63 -18.97 3.42 16.87
N PRO A 64 -18.69 4.30 15.89
CA PRO A 64 -19.69 4.97 15.03
C PRO A 64 -20.78 4.10 14.40
N ILE A 65 -20.52 2.82 14.10
CA ILE A 65 -21.51 1.90 13.52
C ILE A 65 -22.43 1.34 14.59
N THR A 66 -21.87 0.96 15.74
CA THR A 66 -22.55 0.21 16.82
C THR A 66 -22.98 1.09 18.00
N GLN A 67 -22.66 2.39 17.98
CA GLN A 67 -23.04 3.36 19.01
C GLN A 67 -24.55 3.56 19.13
N SER A 68 -25.32 3.30 18.06
CA SER A 68 -26.79 3.37 18.07
C SER A 68 -27.40 2.24 17.25
N THR A 69 -28.27 1.45 17.89
CA THR A 69 -28.98 0.32 17.26
C THR A 69 -30.48 0.58 17.13
N ASN A 70 -30.89 1.84 16.93
CA ASN A 70 -32.29 2.27 16.86
C ASN A 70 -32.82 2.35 15.41
N GLY A 71 -32.14 1.71 14.45
CA GLY A 71 -32.56 1.70 13.05
C GLY A 71 -33.84 0.89 12.80
N ASN A 72 -34.42 1.07 11.62
CA ASN A 72 -35.56 0.29 11.16
C ASN A 72 -35.40 -0.07 9.67
N SER A 73 -36.38 -0.78 9.09
CA SER A 73 -36.30 -1.19 7.68
C SER A 73 -36.21 0.00 6.72
N TRP A 74 -36.80 1.15 7.03
CA TRP A 74 -36.71 2.36 6.19
C TRP A 74 -35.32 2.98 6.23
N THR A 75 -34.72 3.12 7.41
CA THR A 75 -33.35 3.62 7.52
C THR A 75 -32.37 2.71 6.78
N ALA A 76 -32.55 1.39 6.88
CA ALA A 76 -31.79 0.41 6.09
C ALA A 76 -32.00 0.60 4.58
N THR A 77 -33.25 0.77 4.11
CA THR A 77 -33.56 1.07 2.70
C THR A 77 -32.82 2.32 2.23
N PHE A 78 -32.83 3.41 2.98
CA PHE A 78 -32.17 4.66 2.59
C PHE A 78 -30.66 4.53 2.54
N HIS A 79 -30.05 3.85 3.51
CA HIS A 79 -28.62 3.57 3.48
C HIS A 79 -28.24 2.68 2.29
N LEU A 80 -29.03 1.64 2.00
CA LEU A 80 -28.79 0.74 0.86
C LEU A 80 -28.95 1.46 -0.48
N LEU A 81 -29.97 2.31 -0.64
CA LEU A 81 -30.15 3.11 -1.86
C LEU A 81 -29.03 4.13 -2.06
N SER A 82 -28.70 4.90 -1.03
CA SER A 82 -27.66 5.93 -1.09
C SER A 82 -26.26 5.33 -1.31
N SER A 83 -25.98 4.15 -0.74
CA SER A 83 -24.70 3.46 -0.95
C SER A 83 -24.63 2.62 -2.23
N GLY A 84 -25.77 2.11 -2.70
CA GLY A 84 -25.90 1.21 -3.86
C GLY A 84 -26.07 1.93 -5.19
N ILE A 85 -26.78 3.07 -5.25
CA ILE A 85 -26.94 3.86 -6.48
C ILE A 85 -25.77 4.86 -6.58
N GLY A 86 -24.74 4.48 -7.34
CA GLY A 86 -23.53 5.28 -7.52
C GLY A 86 -23.37 5.84 -8.93
N THR A 87 -22.42 6.76 -9.08
CA THR A 87 -22.01 7.34 -10.38
C THR A 87 -21.55 6.29 -11.41
N GLN A 88 -21.24 5.07 -10.96
CA GLN A 88 -20.88 3.92 -11.78
C GLN A 88 -22.06 3.39 -12.59
N THR A 89 -23.30 3.55 -12.09
CA THR A 89 -24.52 3.20 -12.81
C THR A 89 -24.60 3.93 -14.15
N LEU A 90 -24.03 5.13 -14.25
CA LEU A 90 -23.99 5.96 -15.46
C LEU A 90 -23.22 5.33 -16.63
N PHE A 91 -22.51 4.22 -16.41
CA PHE A 91 -21.81 3.47 -17.43
C PHE A 91 -22.60 2.25 -17.93
N LEU A 92 -23.75 1.89 -17.32
CA LEU A 92 -24.52 0.70 -17.70
C LEU A 92 -24.89 0.64 -19.20
N PRO A 93 -25.34 1.72 -19.87
CA PRO A 93 -25.62 1.68 -21.30
C PRO A 93 -24.39 1.29 -22.14
N LEU A 94 -23.18 1.70 -21.72
CA LEU A 94 -21.94 1.37 -22.41
C LEU A 94 -21.65 -0.14 -22.38
N ALA A 95 -22.07 -0.86 -21.33
CA ALA A 95 -21.92 -2.32 -21.29
C ALA A 95 -22.74 -3.00 -22.41
N PHE A 96 -23.90 -2.45 -22.74
CA PHE A 96 -24.78 -2.97 -23.79
C PHE A 96 -24.21 -2.71 -25.19
N VAL A 97 -23.40 -1.67 -25.38
CA VAL A 97 -22.68 -1.43 -26.64
C VAL A 97 -21.74 -2.59 -26.98
N TYR A 98 -21.13 -3.21 -25.97
CA TYR A 98 -20.17 -4.30 -26.16
C TYR A 98 -20.79 -5.70 -26.11
N LEU A 99 -21.90 -5.88 -25.38
CA LEU A 99 -22.60 -7.17 -25.26
C LEU A 99 -23.74 -7.33 -26.26
N GLY A 100 -24.31 -6.22 -26.73
CA GLY A 100 -25.56 -6.20 -27.48
C GLY A 100 -26.78 -6.42 -26.57
N TRP A 101 -27.95 -6.46 -27.21
CA TRP A 101 -29.25 -6.56 -26.53
C TRP A 101 -29.39 -7.80 -25.64
N TYR A 102 -29.25 -8.98 -26.23
CA TYR A 102 -29.50 -10.25 -25.53
C TYR A 102 -28.53 -10.46 -24.37
N TRP A 103 -27.22 -10.42 -24.65
CA TRP A 103 -26.21 -10.66 -23.62
C TRP A 103 -26.14 -9.53 -22.59
N GLY A 104 -26.41 -8.28 -22.98
CA GLY A 104 -26.49 -7.15 -22.04
C GLY A 104 -27.59 -7.36 -20.99
N ILE A 105 -28.82 -7.67 -21.43
CA ILE A 105 -29.95 -7.93 -20.53
C ILE A 105 -29.69 -9.19 -19.68
N LEU A 106 -29.20 -10.27 -20.29
CA LEU A 106 -28.94 -11.52 -19.59
C LEU A 106 -27.88 -11.33 -18.50
N CYS A 107 -26.72 -10.75 -18.82
CA CYS A 107 -25.65 -10.52 -17.86
C CYS A 107 -26.07 -9.57 -16.74
N LEU A 108 -26.81 -8.50 -17.04
CA LEU A 108 -27.33 -7.59 -16.03
C LEU A 108 -28.31 -8.29 -15.08
N SER A 109 -29.20 -9.13 -15.62
CA SER A 109 -30.19 -9.90 -14.85
C SER A 109 -29.55 -10.94 -13.96
N VAL A 110 -28.60 -11.73 -14.49
CA VAL A 110 -27.86 -12.74 -13.71
C VAL A 110 -27.06 -12.08 -12.60
N ALA A 111 -26.35 -10.99 -12.90
CA ALA A 111 -25.60 -10.23 -11.89
C ALA A 111 -26.53 -9.68 -10.80
N PHE A 112 -27.71 -9.15 -11.18
CA PHE A 112 -28.72 -8.65 -10.24
C PHE A 112 -29.25 -9.73 -9.29
N VAL A 113 -29.60 -10.91 -9.81
CA VAL A 113 -30.09 -12.03 -8.99
C VAL A 113 -28.99 -12.56 -8.09
N TRP A 114 -27.78 -12.70 -8.62
CA TRP A 114 -26.64 -13.19 -7.85
C TRP A 114 -26.27 -12.24 -6.70
N GLN A 115 -26.25 -10.92 -6.94
CA GLN A 115 -25.96 -9.97 -5.86
C GLN A 115 -27.01 -10.05 -4.75
N LEU A 116 -28.29 -10.20 -5.09
CA LEU A 116 -29.38 -10.26 -4.12
C LEU A 116 -29.26 -11.53 -3.28
N TYR A 117 -28.89 -12.64 -3.92
CA TYR A 117 -28.59 -13.90 -3.23
C TYR A 117 -27.46 -13.74 -2.22
N THR A 118 -26.32 -13.19 -2.63
CA THR A 118 -25.16 -13.01 -1.74
C THR A 118 -25.42 -12.04 -0.58
N ILE A 119 -26.25 -11.01 -0.79
CA ILE A 119 -26.72 -10.14 0.31
C ILE A 119 -27.60 -10.92 1.26
N GLY A 120 -28.51 -11.74 0.77
CA GLY A 120 -29.31 -12.64 1.60
C GLY A 120 -28.44 -13.58 2.45
N LEU A 121 -27.31 -14.05 1.92
CA LEU A 121 -26.35 -14.82 2.72
C LEU A 121 -25.73 -13.96 3.83
N LEU A 122 -25.25 -12.74 3.54
CA LEU A 122 -24.68 -11.84 4.54
C LEU A 122 -25.69 -11.51 5.63
N VAL A 123 -26.93 -11.20 5.26
CA VAL A 123 -27.99 -10.85 6.21
C VAL A 123 -28.27 -11.99 7.19
N ASN A 124 -28.25 -13.22 6.69
CA ASN A 124 -28.44 -14.43 7.50
C ASN A 124 -27.18 -14.89 8.26
N LEU A 125 -26.01 -14.38 7.90
CA LEU A 125 -24.74 -14.68 8.58
C LEU A 125 -24.39 -13.64 9.66
N HIS A 126 -25.04 -12.47 9.64
CA HIS A 126 -24.86 -11.43 10.63
C HIS A 126 -25.14 -11.91 12.07
N GLU A 127 -26.07 -12.85 12.24
CA GLU A 127 -26.34 -13.56 13.50
C GLU A 127 -26.11 -15.05 13.25
N SER A 128 -25.04 -15.61 13.82
CA SER A 128 -24.71 -17.03 13.65
C SER A 128 -25.57 -17.94 14.52
N ILE A 129 -25.48 -19.25 14.29
CA ILE A 129 -26.24 -20.27 15.03
C ILE A 129 -25.91 -20.20 16.52
N ASP A 130 -24.66 -19.86 16.85
CA ASP A 130 -24.17 -19.75 18.24
C ASP A 130 -24.56 -18.41 18.92
N GLY A 131 -25.52 -17.65 18.36
CA GLY A 131 -25.99 -16.37 18.90
C GLY A 131 -25.03 -15.19 18.74
N THR A 132 -23.84 -15.40 18.17
CA THR A 132 -22.85 -14.34 17.96
C THR A 132 -23.27 -13.37 16.86
N ARG A 133 -23.20 -12.07 17.15
CA ARG A 133 -23.52 -10.98 16.22
C ARG A 133 -22.26 -10.40 15.56
N TYR A 134 -22.18 -10.51 14.24
CA TYR A 134 -21.08 -9.97 13.43
C TYR A 134 -21.46 -8.63 12.80
N ASN A 135 -21.30 -7.56 13.57
CA ASN A 135 -21.65 -6.19 13.15
C ASN A 135 -20.81 -5.64 12.00
N ARG A 136 -19.67 -6.27 11.70
CA ARG A 136 -18.73 -5.83 10.67
C ARG A 136 -18.33 -6.97 9.77
N TYR A 137 -18.15 -6.67 8.49
CA TYR A 137 -17.72 -7.68 7.51
C TYR A 137 -16.34 -8.28 7.86
N ILE A 138 -15.43 -7.49 8.41
CA ILE A 138 -14.11 -7.98 8.85
C ILE A 138 -14.27 -9.04 9.96
N GLN A 139 -15.19 -8.85 10.90
CA GLN A 139 -15.44 -9.82 11.97
C GLN A 139 -16.00 -11.13 11.41
N LEU A 140 -16.99 -11.04 10.52
CA LEU A 140 -17.56 -12.23 9.88
C LEU A 140 -16.51 -13.00 9.08
N SER A 141 -15.63 -12.28 8.36
CA SER A 141 -14.55 -12.90 7.59
C SER A 141 -13.51 -13.58 8.48
N MET A 142 -13.15 -12.99 9.62
CA MET A 142 -12.25 -13.61 10.60
C MET A 142 -12.87 -14.88 11.20
N ALA A 143 -14.18 -14.90 11.45
CA ALA A 143 -14.88 -16.10 11.90
C ALA A 143 -14.90 -17.20 10.83
N ALA A 144 -15.12 -16.84 9.57
CA ALA A 144 -15.19 -17.81 8.46
C ALA A 144 -13.82 -18.40 8.06
N PHE A 145 -12.77 -17.57 7.98
CA PHE A 145 -11.47 -17.95 7.40
C PHE A 145 -10.32 -17.95 8.41
N GLY A 146 -10.59 -17.66 9.69
CA GLY A 146 -9.61 -17.55 10.77
C GLY A 146 -9.03 -16.13 10.92
N GLU A 147 -8.47 -15.84 12.11
CA GLU A 147 -8.09 -14.48 12.54
C GLU A 147 -7.07 -13.81 11.59
N LYS A 148 -6.02 -14.52 11.15
CA LYS A 148 -4.98 -13.94 10.30
C LYS A 148 -5.42 -13.80 8.83
N LEU A 149 -5.99 -14.86 8.26
CA LEU A 149 -6.37 -14.91 6.85
C LEU A 149 -7.64 -14.10 6.59
N GLY A 150 -8.69 -14.26 7.42
CA GLY A 150 -9.92 -13.46 7.32
C GLY A 150 -9.66 -11.98 7.52
N LYS A 151 -8.78 -11.59 8.45
CA LYS A 151 -8.38 -10.19 8.61
C LYS A 151 -7.68 -9.66 7.35
N LEU A 152 -6.77 -10.40 6.73
CA LEU A 152 -6.11 -9.99 5.47
C LEU A 152 -7.11 -9.87 4.30
N LEU A 153 -7.94 -10.91 4.10
CA LEU A 153 -8.91 -10.98 3.01
C LEU A 153 -10.02 -9.93 3.11
N ALA A 154 -10.34 -9.46 4.31
CA ALA A 154 -11.36 -8.44 4.53
C ALA A 154 -10.78 -7.03 4.67
N ILE A 155 -9.72 -6.81 5.47
CA ILE A 155 -9.24 -5.46 5.79
C ILE A 155 -8.72 -4.73 4.56
N PHE A 156 -7.95 -5.41 3.70
CA PHE A 156 -7.37 -4.77 2.52
C PHE A 156 -8.47 -4.40 1.52
N PRO A 157 -9.36 -5.32 1.09
CA PRO A 157 -10.42 -5.00 0.15
C PRO A 157 -11.48 -4.04 0.71
N ILE A 158 -11.85 -4.11 2.00
CA ILE A 158 -12.84 -3.21 2.60
C ILE A 158 -12.29 -1.80 2.78
N MET A 159 -11.08 -1.64 3.32
CA MET A 159 -10.49 -0.30 3.47
C MET A 159 -10.20 0.33 2.11
N TYR A 160 -9.87 -0.48 1.12
CA TYR A 160 -9.73 -0.05 -0.27
C TYR A 160 -11.08 0.33 -0.89
N LEU A 161 -12.14 -0.48 -0.73
CA LEU A 161 -13.44 -0.23 -1.32
C LEU A 161 -14.17 0.95 -0.65
N SER A 162 -14.16 1.04 0.68
CA SER A 162 -14.74 2.16 1.42
C SER A 162 -13.92 3.43 1.25
N GLY A 163 -12.61 3.39 1.53
CA GLY A 163 -11.73 4.55 1.40
C GLY A 163 -11.58 5.01 -0.05
N GLY A 164 -11.43 4.09 -1.01
CA GLY A 164 -11.34 4.40 -2.43
C GLY A 164 -12.65 4.94 -3.02
N THR A 165 -13.80 4.49 -2.52
CA THR A 165 -15.10 5.07 -2.90
C THR A 165 -15.23 6.53 -2.43
N CYS A 166 -14.76 6.86 -1.22
CA CYS A 166 -14.67 8.25 -0.77
C CYS A 166 -13.83 9.12 -1.72
N VAL A 167 -12.70 8.59 -2.22
CA VAL A 167 -11.86 9.28 -3.22
C VAL A 167 -12.62 9.50 -4.52
N MET A 168 -13.32 8.49 -5.03
CA MET A 168 -14.12 8.59 -6.25
C MET A 168 -15.22 9.65 -6.10
N PHE A 169 -15.85 9.77 -4.93
CA PHE A 169 -16.85 10.82 -4.70
C PHE A 169 -16.23 12.22 -4.71
N ILE A 170 -15.00 12.41 -4.24
CA ILE A 170 -14.32 13.71 -4.34
C ILE A 170 -14.05 14.05 -5.82
N ILE A 171 -13.55 13.09 -6.61
CA ILE A 171 -13.27 13.29 -8.03
C ILE A 171 -14.56 13.59 -8.81
N THR A 172 -15.56 12.71 -8.69
CA THR A 172 -16.81 12.84 -9.44
C THR A 172 -17.65 14.00 -8.93
N GLY A 173 -17.78 14.18 -7.62
CA GLY A 173 -18.55 15.25 -7.00
C GLY A 173 -17.94 16.62 -7.27
N GLY A 174 -16.65 16.82 -6.99
CA GLY A 174 -15.97 18.08 -7.29
C GLY A 174 -15.90 18.37 -8.80
N GLY A 175 -15.68 17.35 -9.63
CA GLY A 175 -15.74 17.49 -11.09
C GLY A 175 -17.14 17.88 -11.59
N THR A 176 -18.20 17.40 -10.95
CA THR A 176 -19.58 17.76 -11.29
C THR A 176 -19.94 19.16 -10.80
N MET A 177 -19.48 19.58 -9.62
CA MET A 177 -19.60 20.97 -9.14
C MET A 177 -18.95 21.95 -10.12
N LYS A 178 -17.75 21.62 -10.63
CA LYS A 178 -17.09 22.41 -11.67
C LYS A 178 -17.95 22.58 -12.93
N ARG A 179 -18.53 21.48 -13.44
CA ARG A 179 -19.41 21.53 -14.62
C ARG A 179 -20.68 22.32 -14.37
N PHE A 180 -21.28 22.20 -13.18
CA PHE A 180 -22.43 23.00 -12.78
C PHE A 180 -22.12 24.50 -12.76
N TYR A 181 -20.97 24.88 -12.20
CA TYR A 181 -20.53 26.27 -12.23
C TYR A 181 -20.31 26.79 -13.66
N GLN A 182 -19.68 25.99 -14.52
CA GLN A 182 -19.49 26.32 -15.94
C GLN A 182 -20.81 26.44 -16.71
N LEU A 183 -21.83 25.64 -16.34
CA LEU A 183 -23.15 25.72 -16.94
C LEU A 183 -23.89 27.02 -16.59
N LEU A 184 -23.68 27.56 -15.38
CA LEU A 184 -24.29 28.80 -14.92
C LEU A 184 -23.56 30.06 -15.39
N CYS A 185 -22.27 29.97 -15.74
CA CYS A 185 -21.49 31.12 -16.19
C CYS A 185 -21.10 31.02 -17.67
N GLU A 186 -21.84 31.72 -18.53
CA GLU A 186 -21.65 31.68 -19.99
C GLU A 186 -20.43 32.51 -20.48
N ASP A 187 -20.04 33.57 -19.75
CA ASP A 187 -18.99 34.55 -20.14
C ASP A 187 -17.84 34.72 -19.13
N CYS A 188 -17.52 33.69 -18.34
CA CYS A 188 -16.48 33.77 -17.29
C CYS A 188 -15.02 33.76 -17.80
N SER A 189 -14.74 34.09 -19.07
CA SER A 189 -13.38 34.13 -19.64
C SER A 189 -12.50 35.25 -19.05
N SER A 190 -13.09 36.26 -18.41
CA SER A 190 -12.38 37.40 -17.81
C SER A 190 -12.13 37.29 -16.30
N LYS A 191 -12.65 36.24 -15.62
CA LYS A 191 -12.48 36.03 -14.17
C LYS A 191 -11.73 34.72 -13.91
N GLN A 192 -10.82 34.73 -12.93
CA GLN A 192 -10.03 33.56 -12.56
C GLN A 192 -10.95 32.43 -12.06
N THR A 193 -11.20 31.43 -12.90
CA THR A 193 -12.06 30.29 -12.57
C THR A 193 -11.33 29.30 -11.66
N LEU A 194 -12.06 28.76 -10.66
CA LEU A 194 -11.50 27.74 -9.76
C LEU A 194 -11.04 26.50 -10.57
N THR A 195 -9.81 26.07 -10.28
CA THR A 195 -9.19 24.85 -10.80
C THR A 195 -9.93 23.59 -10.35
N THR A 196 -9.73 22.47 -11.05
CA THR A 196 -10.33 21.18 -10.70
C THR A 196 -9.95 20.75 -9.27
N THR A 197 -8.72 21.03 -8.84
CA THR A 197 -8.22 20.75 -7.49
C THR A 197 -8.96 21.56 -6.42
N GLU A 198 -9.25 22.83 -6.69
CA GLU A 198 -10.02 23.68 -5.78
C GLU A 198 -11.47 23.19 -5.66
N TRP A 199 -12.08 22.71 -6.74
CA TRP A 199 -13.41 22.08 -6.66
C TRP A 199 -13.40 20.76 -5.88
N PHE A 200 -12.32 19.96 -5.97
CA PHE A 200 -12.15 18.79 -5.10
C PHE A 200 -12.03 19.20 -3.62
N LEU A 201 -11.37 20.34 -3.35
CA LEU A 201 -11.24 20.89 -2.01
C LEU A 201 -12.60 21.37 -1.46
N VAL A 202 -13.38 22.09 -2.26
CA VAL A 202 -14.75 22.51 -1.90
C VAL A 202 -15.61 21.30 -1.55
N PHE A 203 -15.59 20.25 -2.39
CA PHE A 203 -16.35 19.03 -2.14
C PHE A 203 -15.95 18.37 -0.81
N ILE A 204 -14.65 18.18 -0.56
CA ILE A 204 -14.21 17.50 0.67
C ILE A 204 -14.45 18.35 1.91
N CYS A 205 -14.33 19.68 1.83
CA CYS A 205 -14.69 20.58 2.92
C CYS A 205 -16.17 20.45 3.29
N LEU A 206 -17.06 20.41 2.29
CA LEU A 206 -18.48 20.16 2.49
C LEU A 206 -18.73 18.77 3.11
N ALA A 207 -18.08 17.73 2.59
CA ALA A 207 -18.25 16.36 3.07
C ALA A 207 -17.73 16.18 4.51
N ILE A 208 -16.61 16.81 4.88
CA ILE A 208 -16.08 16.83 6.25
C ILE A 208 -17.05 17.60 7.16
N LEU A 209 -17.51 18.78 6.74
CA LEU A 209 -18.44 19.58 7.53
C LEU A 209 -19.69 18.78 7.88
N VAL A 210 -20.32 18.14 6.90
CA VAL A 210 -21.46 17.23 7.12
C VAL A 210 -21.07 16.09 8.07
N SER A 211 -19.90 15.47 7.87
CA SER A 211 -19.46 14.37 8.74
C SER A 211 -19.29 14.79 10.19
N LEU A 212 -18.88 16.03 10.48
CA LEU A 212 -18.69 16.53 11.85
C LEU A 212 -20.00 16.58 12.64
N PHE A 213 -21.11 16.91 11.98
CA PHE A 213 -22.45 16.93 12.60
C PHE A 213 -23.07 15.54 12.79
N LEU A 214 -22.52 14.50 12.15
CA LEU A 214 -23.08 13.15 12.15
C LEU A 214 -22.14 12.19 12.92
N PRO A 215 -22.35 11.95 14.23
CA PRO A 215 -21.42 11.18 15.04
C PRO A 215 -21.42 9.67 14.74
N ASN A 216 -22.55 9.10 14.30
CA ASN A 216 -22.74 7.67 14.11
C ASN A 216 -23.58 7.36 12.85
N LEU A 217 -23.59 6.10 12.40
CA LEU A 217 -24.29 5.71 11.16
C LEU A 217 -25.81 5.95 11.21
N HIS A 218 -26.43 5.79 12.39
CA HIS A 218 -27.86 6.07 12.57
C HIS A 218 -28.20 7.55 12.31
N SER A 219 -27.38 8.49 12.78
CA SER A 219 -27.56 9.93 12.51
C SER A 219 -27.48 10.27 11.00
N VAL A 220 -26.82 9.42 10.20
CA VAL A 220 -26.71 9.58 8.75
C VAL A 220 -28.01 9.16 8.03
N ALA A 221 -29.01 8.58 8.71
CA ALA A 221 -30.23 8.08 8.07
C ALA A 221 -30.98 9.17 7.28
N LEU A 222 -31.15 10.36 7.85
CA LEU A 222 -31.81 11.48 7.15
C LEU A 222 -31.02 11.96 5.94
N VAL A 223 -29.70 12.04 6.07
CA VAL A 223 -28.78 12.39 4.97
C VAL A 223 -28.81 11.31 3.89
N SER A 224 -28.97 10.04 4.26
CA SER A 224 -29.11 8.92 3.34
C SER A 224 -30.46 8.93 2.63
N PHE A 225 -31.54 9.36 3.30
CA PHE A 225 -32.84 9.55 2.67
C PHE A 225 -32.77 10.61 1.56
N LEU A 226 -32.18 11.77 1.86
CA LEU A 226 -31.93 12.81 0.85
C LEU A 226 -31.08 12.25 -0.30
N GLY A 227 -30.01 11.52 0.02
CA GLY A 227 -29.16 10.85 -0.96
C GLY A 227 -29.91 9.90 -1.88
N ALA A 228 -30.82 9.10 -1.31
CA ALA A 228 -31.66 8.15 -2.05
C ALA A 228 -32.61 8.87 -3.02
N ILE A 229 -33.27 9.95 -2.57
CA ILE A 229 -34.14 10.76 -3.44
C ILE A 229 -33.34 11.35 -4.60
N MET A 230 -32.20 11.96 -4.33
CA MET A 230 -31.36 12.55 -5.37
C MET A 230 -30.85 11.47 -6.35
N ALA A 231 -30.51 10.29 -5.84
CA ALA A 231 -30.00 9.18 -6.65
C ALA A 231 -31.04 8.60 -7.61
N VAL A 232 -32.24 8.33 -7.09
CA VAL A 232 -33.39 7.88 -7.89
C VAL A 232 -33.82 8.98 -8.86
N GLY A 233 -33.81 10.24 -8.41
CA GLY A 233 -34.15 11.41 -9.19
C GLY A 233 -33.28 11.55 -10.44
N TYR A 234 -31.95 11.55 -10.29
CA TYR A 234 -31.08 11.73 -11.46
C TYR A 234 -31.17 10.53 -12.39
N CYS A 235 -31.28 9.31 -11.87
CA CYS A 235 -31.46 8.12 -12.70
C CYS A 235 -32.75 8.22 -13.53
N THR A 236 -33.84 8.67 -12.90
CA THR A 236 -35.15 8.81 -13.54
C THR A 236 -35.14 9.88 -14.61
N ILE A 237 -34.62 11.07 -14.29
CA ILE A 237 -34.50 12.18 -15.25
C ILE A 237 -33.68 11.73 -16.46
N LEU A 238 -32.59 10.99 -16.25
CA LEU A 238 -31.72 10.58 -17.34
C LEU A 238 -32.38 9.61 -18.33
N TRP A 239 -33.08 8.58 -17.86
CA TRP A 239 -33.74 7.66 -18.79
C TRP A 239 -34.98 8.28 -19.42
N VAL A 240 -35.73 9.11 -18.70
CA VAL A 240 -36.84 9.90 -19.28
C VAL A 240 -36.32 10.84 -20.35
N PHE A 241 -35.18 11.50 -20.11
CA PHE A 241 -34.53 12.36 -21.09
C PHE A 241 -34.14 11.59 -22.36
N PHE A 242 -33.62 10.36 -22.24
CA PHE A 242 -33.34 9.53 -23.42
C PHE A 242 -34.59 9.15 -24.21
N ILE A 243 -35.74 8.93 -23.55
CA ILE A 243 -37.02 8.73 -24.23
C ILE A 243 -37.44 10.01 -24.96
N ALA A 244 -37.40 11.15 -24.28
CA ALA A 244 -37.83 12.44 -24.81
C ALA A 244 -36.96 12.90 -25.99
N LYS A 245 -35.65 12.67 -25.92
CA LYS A 245 -34.71 12.92 -27.01
C LYS A 245 -35.00 12.02 -28.22
N GLY A 246 -35.41 10.78 -27.97
CA GLY A 246 -35.61 9.78 -29.02
C GLY A 246 -34.30 9.14 -29.49
N ARG A 247 -34.42 8.30 -30.53
CA ARG A 247 -33.32 7.55 -31.13
C ARG A 247 -32.53 8.43 -32.11
N ASP A 248 -31.20 8.39 -32.03
CA ASP A 248 -30.35 9.05 -33.02
C ASP A 248 -30.41 8.35 -34.40
N ASP A 249 -30.41 9.15 -35.47
CA ASP A 249 -30.36 8.65 -36.84
C ASP A 249 -29.06 7.88 -37.12
N HIS A 250 -29.16 6.78 -37.88
CA HIS A 250 -28.05 5.87 -38.19
C HIS A 250 -27.40 5.16 -36.98
N THR A 251 -28.12 5.00 -35.86
CA THR A 251 -27.64 4.21 -34.71
C THR A 251 -27.49 2.72 -35.05
N VAL A 252 -26.33 2.14 -34.74
CA VAL A 252 -26.01 0.72 -34.95
C VAL A 252 -25.94 0.00 -33.60
N TYR A 253 -26.59 -1.16 -33.50
CA TYR A 253 -26.63 -2.00 -32.29
C TYR A 253 -25.85 -3.31 -32.41
N ASP A 254 -25.15 -3.50 -33.52
CA ASP A 254 -24.35 -4.69 -33.76
C ASP A 254 -23.00 -4.55 -33.02
N PRO A 255 -22.74 -5.37 -31.98
CA PRO A 255 -21.50 -5.28 -31.20
C PRO A 255 -20.26 -5.61 -32.05
N SER A 256 -20.41 -6.37 -33.13
CA SER A 256 -19.29 -6.70 -34.04
C SER A 256 -18.79 -5.48 -34.80
N LYS A 257 -19.67 -4.50 -35.05
CA LYS A 257 -19.32 -3.23 -35.71
C LYS A 257 -18.75 -2.20 -34.74
N ALA A 258 -18.86 -2.44 -33.42
CA ALA A 258 -18.30 -1.56 -32.41
C ALA A 258 -16.78 -1.73 -32.23
N VAL A 259 -16.19 -2.86 -32.63
CA VAL A 259 -14.76 -3.14 -32.49
C VAL A 259 -14.21 -3.94 -33.68
N ALA A 260 -13.22 -3.39 -34.37
CA ALA A 260 -12.70 -3.95 -35.61
C ALA A 260 -11.82 -5.22 -35.48
N SER A 261 -11.34 -5.57 -34.27
CA SER A 261 -10.46 -6.73 -34.05
C SER A 261 -11.06 -7.76 -33.10
N GLU A 262 -10.78 -9.05 -33.33
CA GLU A 262 -11.28 -10.15 -32.49
C GLU A 262 -10.77 -10.05 -31.05
N VAL A 263 -9.49 -9.72 -30.86
CA VAL A 263 -8.88 -9.49 -29.55
C VAL A 263 -9.53 -8.27 -28.86
N GLY A 264 -9.85 -7.23 -29.62
CA GLY A 264 -10.59 -6.08 -29.12
C GLY A 264 -12.01 -6.45 -28.68
N ARG A 265 -12.69 -7.34 -29.40
CA ARG A 265 -14.04 -7.81 -29.07
C ARG A 265 -14.06 -8.56 -27.73
N VAL A 266 -13.13 -9.50 -27.52
CA VAL A 266 -13.01 -10.22 -26.24
C VAL A 266 -12.75 -9.25 -25.10
N ARG A 267 -11.83 -8.28 -25.29
CA ARG A 267 -11.54 -7.25 -24.28
C ARG A 267 -12.78 -6.41 -23.93
N SER A 268 -13.55 -6.00 -24.93
CA SER A 268 -14.77 -5.21 -24.73
C SER A 268 -15.88 -5.96 -24.02
N ILE A 269 -16.07 -7.26 -24.30
CA ILE A 269 -17.01 -8.12 -23.57
C ILE A 269 -16.63 -8.19 -22.09
N LEU A 270 -15.35 -8.42 -21.78
CA LEU A 270 -14.89 -8.49 -20.40
C LEU A 270 -14.99 -7.14 -19.68
N ASN A 271 -14.78 -6.04 -20.40
CA ASN A 271 -15.03 -4.69 -19.88
C ASN A 271 -16.49 -4.46 -19.53
N ALA A 272 -17.41 -4.92 -20.37
CA ALA A 272 -18.84 -4.82 -20.11
C ALA A 272 -19.27 -5.61 -18.87
N LEU A 273 -18.74 -6.83 -18.71
CA LEU A 273 -18.93 -7.60 -17.48
C LEU A 273 -18.41 -6.84 -16.25
N GLY A 274 -17.23 -6.23 -16.35
CA GLY A 274 -16.68 -5.37 -15.30
C GLY A 274 -17.56 -4.15 -14.97
N ILE A 275 -18.12 -3.49 -15.98
CA ILE A 275 -19.04 -2.34 -15.81
C ILE A 275 -20.33 -2.77 -15.10
N ILE A 276 -20.96 -3.86 -15.53
CA ILE A 276 -22.18 -4.40 -14.90
C ILE A 276 -21.89 -4.73 -13.44
N ALA A 277 -20.76 -5.38 -13.18
CA ALA A 277 -20.40 -5.84 -11.86
C ALA A 277 -20.05 -4.68 -10.90
N LEU A 278 -19.47 -3.59 -11.42
CA LEU A 278 -19.23 -2.33 -10.69
C LEU A 278 -20.50 -1.57 -10.32
N ALA A 279 -21.54 -1.64 -11.16
CA ALA A 279 -22.81 -0.99 -10.88
C ALA A 279 -23.46 -1.54 -9.60
N PHE A 280 -23.18 -2.81 -9.27
CA PHE A 280 -23.73 -3.55 -8.14
C PHE A 280 -22.82 -3.60 -6.90
N ARG A 281 -22.06 -2.52 -6.66
CA ARG A 281 -21.25 -2.39 -5.43
C ARG A 281 -22.13 -2.10 -4.19
N GLY A 282 -21.56 -2.26 -3.00
CA GLY A 282 -22.20 -1.90 -1.72
C GLY A 282 -22.25 -3.04 -0.71
N HIS A 283 -21.92 -4.27 -1.10
CA HIS A 283 -21.92 -5.45 -0.21
C HIS A 283 -21.02 -5.30 1.02
N ASN A 284 -19.97 -4.48 0.91
CA ASN A 284 -19.00 -4.21 1.97
C ASN A 284 -19.51 -3.28 3.08
N VAL A 285 -20.74 -2.75 2.96
CA VAL A 285 -21.37 -1.94 4.01
C VAL A 285 -22.68 -2.56 4.53
N VAL A 286 -23.12 -3.69 3.96
CA VAL A 286 -24.41 -4.33 4.29
C VAL A 286 -24.47 -4.78 5.75
N LEU A 287 -23.40 -5.39 6.26
CA LEU A 287 -23.34 -5.85 7.65
C LEU A 287 -23.27 -4.68 8.62
N GLU A 288 -22.56 -3.62 8.24
CA GLU A 288 -22.45 -2.39 9.01
C GLU A 288 -23.80 -1.65 9.09
N ILE A 289 -24.58 -1.64 8.00
CA ILE A 289 -25.97 -1.11 8.01
C ILE A 289 -26.86 -1.97 8.91
N GLN A 290 -26.80 -3.30 8.78
CA GLN A 290 -27.56 -4.21 9.65
C GLN A 290 -27.15 -4.10 11.12
N GLY A 291 -25.89 -3.75 11.40
CA GLY A 291 -25.37 -3.41 12.73
C GLY A 291 -26.14 -2.29 13.44
N THR A 292 -26.81 -1.41 12.69
CA THR A 292 -27.65 -0.32 13.26
C THR A 292 -29.06 -0.74 13.62
N LEU A 293 -29.49 -1.94 13.21
CA LEU A 293 -30.83 -2.44 13.51
C LEU A 293 -30.88 -3.07 14.91
N PRO A 294 -32.02 -2.93 15.62
CA PRO A 294 -32.21 -3.59 16.88
C PRO A 294 -32.29 -5.11 16.66
N SER A 295 -31.79 -5.86 17.63
CA SER A 295 -31.92 -7.31 17.71
C SER A 295 -32.26 -7.66 19.15
N THR A 296 -33.28 -8.49 19.35
CA THR A 296 -33.66 -9.03 20.67
C THR A 296 -33.59 -10.55 20.62
N PRO A 297 -33.48 -11.25 21.78
CA PRO A 297 -33.45 -12.72 21.81
C PRO A 297 -34.61 -13.38 21.03
N ASN A 298 -35.77 -12.71 20.96
CA ASN A 298 -36.97 -13.21 20.27
C ASN A 298 -37.14 -12.64 18.84
N ARG A 299 -36.33 -11.67 18.40
CA ARG A 299 -36.46 -11.04 17.08
C ARG A 299 -35.11 -10.68 16.47
N SER A 300 -34.71 -11.48 15.49
CA SER A 300 -33.51 -11.26 14.68
C SER A 300 -33.58 -9.96 13.86
N SER A 301 -32.44 -9.28 13.74
CA SER A 301 -32.27 -8.12 12.84
C SER A 301 -32.46 -8.48 11.36
N SER A 302 -32.34 -9.76 10.99
CA SER A 302 -32.43 -10.27 9.62
C SER A 302 -33.76 -9.90 8.94
N ASN A 303 -34.89 -10.02 9.66
CA ASN A 303 -36.20 -9.71 9.10
C ASN A 303 -36.37 -8.22 8.74
N LEU A 304 -35.86 -7.32 9.57
CA LEU A 304 -35.89 -5.87 9.31
C LEU A 304 -34.96 -5.50 8.16
N MET A 305 -33.75 -6.08 8.16
CA MET A 305 -32.77 -5.86 7.11
C MET A 305 -33.28 -6.36 5.76
N TRP A 306 -33.86 -7.56 5.71
CA TRP A 306 -34.37 -8.16 4.48
C TRP A 306 -35.51 -7.37 3.86
N LYS A 307 -36.42 -6.79 4.67
CA LYS A 307 -37.43 -5.83 4.18
C LYS A 307 -36.76 -4.62 3.53
N GLY A 308 -35.71 -4.07 4.14
CA GLY A 308 -34.95 -2.96 3.58
C GLY A 308 -34.22 -3.33 2.28
N VAL A 309 -33.64 -4.53 2.22
CA VAL A 309 -33.00 -5.08 1.01
C VAL A 309 -34.01 -5.24 -0.12
N ILE A 310 -35.16 -5.87 0.11
CA ILE A 310 -36.19 -6.01 -0.94
C ILE A 310 -36.63 -4.64 -1.46
N ALA A 311 -36.99 -3.71 -0.56
CA ALA A 311 -37.46 -2.38 -0.95
C ALA A 311 -36.40 -1.60 -1.76
N SER A 312 -35.15 -1.57 -1.29
CA SER A 312 -34.08 -0.87 -1.99
C SER A 312 -33.73 -1.50 -3.33
N TYR A 313 -33.68 -2.84 -3.41
CA TYR A 313 -33.28 -3.53 -4.64
C TYR A 313 -34.37 -3.50 -5.71
N LEU A 314 -35.66 -3.44 -5.34
CA LEU A 314 -36.75 -3.14 -6.28
C LEU A 314 -36.57 -1.76 -6.92
N ILE A 315 -36.27 -0.74 -6.12
CA ILE A 315 -36.02 0.62 -6.61
C ILE A 315 -34.75 0.69 -7.46
N ILE A 316 -33.68 0.00 -7.06
CA ILE A 316 -32.45 -0.11 -7.86
C ILE A 316 -32.75 -0.76 -9.22
N ALA A 317 -33.57 -1.82 -9.26
CA ALA A 317 -33.97 -2.44 -10.52
C ALA A 317 -34.74 -1.46 -11.41
N MET A 318 -35.70 -0.71 -10.84
CA MET A 318 -36.46 0.34 -11.54
C MET A 318 -35.60 1.52 -12.01
N CYS A 319 -34.41 1.72 -11.44
CA CYS A 319 -33.46 2.71 -11.91
C CYS A 319 -32.53 2.13 -13.00
N PHE A 320 -31.91 0.99 -12.72
CA PHE A 320 -30.77 0.49 -13.51
C PHE A 320 -31.22 -0.14 -14.82
N PHE A 321 -32.28 -0.95 -14.82
CA PHE A 321 -32.74 -1.63 -16.03
C PHE A 321 -33.26 -0.63 -17.07
N PRO A 322 -34.20 0.29 -16.73
CA PRO A 322 -34.65 1.29 -17.69
C PRO A 322 -33.50 2.17 -18.17
N PHE A 323 -32.63 2.61 -17.27
CA PHE A 323 -31.49 3.44 -17.65
C PHE A 323 -30.53 2.75 -18.63
N ALA A 324 -30.18 1.48 -18.40
CA ALA A 324 -29.33 0.71 -19.29
C ALA A 324 -29.98 0.47 -20.66
N ILE A 325 -31.23 0.00 -20.66
CA ILE A 325 -31.99 -0.38 -21.85
C ILE A 325 -32.29 0.85 -22.72
N VAL A 326 -32.85 1.90 -22.13
CA VAL A 326 -33.26 3.12 -22.85
C VAL A 326 -32.04 3.92 -23.28
N GLY A 327 -31.00 4.02 -22.45
CA GLY A 327 -29.75 4.68 -22.84
C GLY A 327 -29.08 3.98 -24.01
N TYR A 328 -29.06 2.64 -24.02
CA TYR A 328 -28.56 1.88 -25.16
C TYR A 328 -29.45 2.04 -26.39
N TRP A 329 -30.78 2.00 -26.23
CA TRP A 329 -31.74 2.26 -27.30
C TRP A 329 -31.52 3.63 -27.96
N ALA A 330 -31.36 4.69 -27.18
CA ALA A 330 -31.28 6.04 -27.71
C ALA A 330 -29.98 6.33 -28.47
N MET A 331 -28.84 5.78 -28.03
CA MET A 331 -27.51 6.15 -28.55
C MET A 331 -26.74 5.01 -29.22
N GLY A 332 -27.01 3.74 -28.91
CA GLY A 332 -26.27 2.57 -29.42
C GLY A 332 -24.75 2.75 -29.43
N ASN A 333 -24.11 2.47 -30.57
CA ASN A 333 -22.67 2.63 -30.76
C ASN A 333 -22.12 4.06 -30.62
N LYS A 334 -22.99 5.09 -30.53
CA LYS A 334 -22.58 6.49 -30.32
C LYS A 334 -22.41 6.84 -28.84
N PHE A 335 -22.72 5.93 -27.91
CA PHE A 335 -22.51 6.19 -26.49
C PHE A 335 -21.00 6.34 -26.19
N PRO A 336 -20.56 7.43 -25.50
CA PRO A 336 -19.14 7.72 -25.37
C PRO A 336 -18.42 6.69 -24.49
N ALA A 337 -17.34 6.13 -25.02
CA ALA A 337 -16.51 5.15 -24.34
C ALA A 337 -15.63 5.76 -23.22
N ASN A 338 -15.36 7.07 -23.27
CA ASN A 338 -14.51 7.77 -22.31
C ASN A 338 -15.36 8.69 -21.42
N GLY A 339 -15.29 8.48 -20.09
CA GLY A 339 -15.92 9.36 -19.10
C GLY A 339 -17.44 9.22 -18.91
N GLY A 340 -18.08 8.24 -19.57
CA GLY A 340 -19.48 7.84 -19.36
C GLY A 340 -20.51 8.93 -19.65
N LEU A 341 -21.71 8.80 -19.06
CA LEU A 341 -22.82 9.73 -19.31
C LEU A 341 -22.54 11.17 -18.88
N LEU A 342 -21.76 11.43 -17.82
CA LEU A 342 -21.42 12.80 -17.43
C LEU A 342 -20.62 13.54 -18.52
N THR A 343 -19.83 12.80 -19.29
CA THR A 343 -19.12 13.34 -20.45
C THR A 343 -20.09 13.49 -21.63
N ALA A 344 -20.94 12.48 -21.88
CA ALA A 344 -21.99 12.56 -22.90
C ALA A 344 -22.92 13.77 -22.70
N LEU A 345 -23.29 14.06 -21.46
CA LEU A 345 -24.10 15.22 -21.07
C LEU A 345 -23.40 16.55 -21.37
N SER A 346 -22.09 16.63 -21.14
CA SER A 346 -21.31 17.85 -21.38
C SER A 346 -20.90 18.07 -22.85
N SER A 347 -20.83 17.02 -23.66
CA SER A 347 -20.34 17.11 -25.05
C SER A 347 -21.43 16.89 -26.10
N SER A 348 -22.19 15.80 -25.97
CA SER A 348 -23.04 15.28 -27.06
C SER A 348 -24.52 15.56 -26.83
N LEU A 349 -24.95 15.60 -25.58
CA LEU A 349 -26.35 15.81 -25.18
C LEU A 349 -26.64 17.24 -24.72
N HIS A 350 -25.62 18.08 -24.55
CA HIS A 350 -25.79 19.48 -24.13
C HIS A 350 -26.71 20.26 -25.10
N HIS A 351 -26.64 19.99 -26.40
CA HIS A 351 -27.49 20.65 -27.40
C HIS A 351 -28.97 20.25 -27.32
N TYR A 352 -29.28 19.09 -26.73
CA TYR A 352 -30.64 18.56 -26.64
C TYR A 352 -31.26 18.76 -25.25
N ALA A 353 -30.45 19.01 -24.22
CA ALA A 353 -30.91 19.26 -22.86
C ALA A 353 -30.93 20.77 -22.55
N SER A 354 -32.03 21.27 -21.99
CA SER A 354 -32.06 22.64 -21.50
C SER A 354 -31.09 22.81 -20.30
N LYS A 355 -30.47 23.99 -20.20
CA LYS A 355 -29.57 24.34 -19.08
C LYS A 355 -30.16 24.03 -17.69
N PRO A 356 -31.43 24.32 -17.37
CA PRO A 356 -32.00 23.97 -16.06
C PRO A 356 -32.07 22.46 -15.82
N VAL A 357 -32.41 21.65 -16.83
CA VAL A 357 -32.44 20.18 -16.69
C VAL A 357 -31.04 19.64 -16.38
N LEU A 358 -30.02 20.11 -17.12
CA LEU A 358 -28.64 19.71 -16.89
C LEU A 358 -28.13 20.17 -15.52
N GLY A 359 -28.51 21.38 -15.09
CA GLY A 359 -28.20 21.91 -13.77
C GLY A 359 -28.79 21.08 -12.64
N VAL A 360 -30.05 20.68 -12.76
CA VAL A 360 -30.74 19.79 -11.80
C VAL A 360 -30.03 18.44 -11.70
N ILE A 361 -29.66 17.82 -12.84
CA ILE A 361 -28.91 16.56 -12.84
C ILE A 361 -27.59 16.70 -12.09
N TYR A 362 -26.82 17.76 -12.36
CA TYR A 362 -25.54 18.00 -11.68
C TYR A 362 -25.69 18.20 -10.17
N VAL A 363 -26.66 18.99 -9.72
CA VAL A 363 -26.93 19.21 -8.30
C VAL A 363 -27.33 17.90 -7.62
N GLN A 364 -28.23 17.12 -8.22
CA GLN A 364 -28.64 15.83 -7.66
C GLN A 364 -27.48 14.84 -7.55
N VAL A 365 -26.61 14.75 -8.57
CA VAL A 365 -25.39 13.91 -8.52
C VAL A 365 -24.44 14.36 -7.41
N VAL A 366 -24.23 15.68 -7.25
CA VAL A 366 -23.37 16.22 -6.19
C VAL A 366 -23.90 15.88 -4.81
N ILE A 367 -25.19 16.12 -4.54
CA ILE A 367 -25.80 15.81 -3.25
C ILE A 367 -25.71 14.31 -2.97
N SER A 368 -26.05 13.46 -3.95
CA SER A 368 -25.92 12.00 -3.85
C SER A 368 -24.49 11.56 -3.52
N CYS A 369 -23.46 12.20 -4.10
CA CYS A 369 -22.06 11.92 -3.77
C CYS A 369 -21.71 12.31 -2.32
N VAL A 370 -22.14 13.49 -1.86
CA VAL A 370 -21.89 13.96 -0.49
C VAL A 370 -22.56 13.05 0.54
N THR A 371 -23.78 12.61 0.29
CA THR A 371 -24.55 11.75 1.19
C THR A 371 -23.97 10.33 1.22
N ALA A 372 -23.60 9.77 0.07
CA ALA A 372 -22.99 8.45 -0.01
C ALA A 372 -21.58 8.43 0.62
N PHE A 373 -20.83 9.53 0.51
CA PHE A 373 -19.54 9.69 1.20
C PHE A 373 -19.68 9.47 2.71
N GLN A 374 -20.78 9.92 3.33
CA GLN A 374 -20.99 9.75 4.77
C GLN A 374 -21.12 8.26 5.17
N ILE A 375 -21.80 7.45 4.36
CA ILE A 375 -21.97 6.02 4.63
C ILE A 375 -20.64 5.28 4.53
N TYR A 376 -19.89 5.50 3.44
CA TYR A 376 -18.61 4.80 3.22
C TYR A 376 -17.51 5.28 4.18
N SER A 377 -17.49 6.57 4.55
CA SER A 377 -16.52 7.09 5.52
C SER A 377 -16.76 6.59 6.94
N MET A 378 -18.02 6.32 7.34
CA MET A 378 -18.34 5.71 8.64
C MET A 378 -17.65 4.36 8.85
N VAL A 379 -17.54 3.52 7.81
CA VAL A 379 -16.80 2.25 7.89
C VAL A 379 -15.32 2.47 8.15
N VAL A 380 -14.73 3.53 7.60
CA VAL A 380 -13.32 3.86 7.83
C VAL A 380 -13.13 4.46 9.24
N TYR A 381 -14.00 5.38 9.65
CA TYR A 381 -13.97 5.98 10.99
C TYR A 381 -14.07 4.92 12.07
N ASP A 382 -15.00 3.99 11.94
CA ASP A 382 -15.20 2.92 12.92
C ASP A 382 -13.95 2.03 13.08
N ASN A 383 -13.28 1.69 11.97
CA ASN A 383 -12.02 0.95 12.03
C ASN A 383 -10.86 1.76 12.62
N LEU A 384 -10.78 3.07 12.36
CA LEU A 384 -9.75 3.95 12.93
C LEU A 384 -9.97 4.19 14.42
N GLU A 385 -11.20 4.40 14.86
CA GLU A 385 -11.57 4.55 16.27
C GLU A 385 -11.34 3.24 17.04
N ARG A 386 -11.63 2.07 16.45
CA ARG A 386 -11.26 0.76 17.02
C ARG A 386 -9.75 0.59 17.17
N ALA A 387 -9.00 0.98 16.16
CA ALA A 387 -7.54 0.93 16.21
C ALA A 387 -6.96 1.88 17.28
N TYR A 388 -7.61 3.02 17.55
CA TYR A 388 -7.26 3.91 18.66
C TYR A 388 -7.63 3.29 20.01
N ALA A 389 -8.89 2.92 20.21
CA ALA A 389 -9.42 2.42 21.48
C ALA A 389 -8.71 1.13 21.94
N SER A 390 -8.34 0.24 21.01
CA SER A 390 -7.55 -0.96 21.33
C SER A 390 -6.10 -0.68 21.74
N ARG A 391 -5.56 0.52 21.45
CA ARG A 391 -4.19 0.92 21.83
C ARG A 391 -4.16 1.75 23.11
N THR A 392 -5.19 2.55 23.34
CA THR A 392 -5.29 3.45 24.50
C THR A 392 -6.15 2.89 25.63
N ASN A 393 -6.92 1.83 25.37
CA ASN A 393 -7.96 1.30 26.27
C ASN A 393 -8.97 2.36 26.72
N GLN A 394 -9.18 3.41 25.90
CA GLN A 394 -10.07 4.53 26.19
C GLN A 394 -11.01 4.82 25.02
N GLU A 395 -12.21 5.32 25.33
CA GLU A 395 -13.15 5.82 24.33
C GLU A 395 -12.57 7.03 23.58
N CYS A 396 -12.86 7.14 22.28
CA CYS A 396 -12.46 8.30 21.49
C CYS A 396 -13.20 9.55 21.98
N THR A 397 -12.46 10.55 22.47
CA THR A 397 -13.05 11.86 22.79
C THR A 397 -13.57 12.54 21.51
N LYS A 398 -14.51 13.49 21.66
CA LYS A 398 -15.02 14.28 20.53
C LYS A 398 -13.90 14.94 19.72
N PHE A 399 -12.84 15.40 20.39
CA PHE A 399 -11.66 15.96 19.74
C PHE A 399 -10.94 14.93 18.86
N ILE A 400 -10.68 13.72 19.37
CA ILE A 400 -10.03 12.65 18.59
C ILE A 400 -10.87 12.23 17.39
N ARG A 401 -12.20 12.13 17.54
CA ARG A 401 -13.12 11.85 16.41
C ARG A 401 -13.02 12.94 15.33
N THR A 402 -12.98 14.21 15.72
CA THR A 402 -12.78 15.34 14.79
C THR A 402 -11.43 15.24 14.07
N VAL A 403 -10.34 14.94 14.80
CA VAL A 403 -9.01 14.76 14.20
C VAL A 403 -9.00 13.59 13.19
N ILE A 404 -9.59 12.45 13.54
CA ILE A 404 -9.69 11.28 12.64
C ILE A 404 -10.40 11.65 11.34
N ARG A 405 -11.52 12.39 11.43
CA ARG A 405 -12.32 12.83 10.26
C ARG A 405 -11.56 13.81 9.37
N ILE A 406 -10.89 14.80 9.97
CA ILE A 406 -10.06 15.77 9.23
C ILE A 406 -8.86 15.07 8.56
N VAL A 407 -8.16 14.18 9.28
CA VAL A 407 -7.01 13.45 8.73
C VAL A 407 -7.44 12.52 7.60
N PHE A 408 -8.53 11.78 7.76
CA PHE A 408 -9.07 10.93 6.69
C PHE A 408 -9.52 11.75 5.48
N GLY A 409 -10.21 12.87 5.71
CA GLY A 409 -10.59 13.81 4.66
C GLY A 409 -9.38 14.37 3.90
N GLY A 410 -8.34 14.80 4.62
CA GLY A 410 -7.09 15.27 4.03
C GLY A 410 -6.34 14.18 3.25
N VAL A 411 -6.34 12.94 3.75
CA VAL A 411 -5.81 11.78 3.01
C VAL A 411 -6.64 11.54 1.75
N THR A 412 -7.96 11.42 1.83
CA THR A 412 -8.78 11.13 0.63
C THR A 412 -8.75 12.25 -0.41
N PHE A 413 -8.72 13.53 0.00
CA PHE A 413 -8.49 14.67 -0.89
C PHE A 413 -7.14 14.59 -1.59
N PHE A 414 -6.11 14.27 -0.82
CA PHE A 414 -4.81 14.05 -1.41
C PHE A 414 -4.83 12.87 -2.38
N ILE A 415 -5.75 11.88 -2.29
CA ILE A 415 -5.82 10.73 -3.23
C ILE A 415 -6.56 11.17 -4.48
N SER A 416 -7.61 11.97 -4.31
CA SER A 416 -8.44 12.40 -5.42
C SER A 416 -7.67 13.33 -6.33
N VAL A 417 -6.90 14.23 -5.72
CA VAL A 417 -5.88 14.93 -6.46
C VAL A 417 -4.81 13.92 -6.85
N ALA A 418 -4.43 12.92 -6.02
CA ALA A 418 -3.40 11.89 -6.29
C ALA A 418 -3.54 11.17 -7.65
N VAL A 419 -4.75 10.78 -7.94
CA VAL A 419 -5.06 9.87 -9.00
C VAL A 419 -6.37 10.38 -9.55
N PRO A 420 -6.41 11.54 -10.25
CA PRO A 420 -7.66 12.10 -10.74
C PRO A 420 -8.26 11.20 -11.83
N PHE A 421 -7.43 10.34 -12.43
CA PHE A 421 -7.81 9.26 -13.33
C PHE A 421 -8.30 8.00 -12.61
N LEU A 422 -8.46 7.97 -11.28
CA LEU A 422 -9.01 6.81 -10.56
C LEU A 422 -10.33 6.28 -11.18
N PRO A 423 -11.24 7.12 -11.72
CA PRO A 423 -12.40 6.66 -12.50
C PRO A 423 -12.06 5.80 -13.72
N THR A 424 -10.93 6.02 -14.38
CA THR A 424 -10.50 5.18 -15.52
C THR A 424 -10.02 3.81 -15.07
N LEU A 425 -9.55 3.70 -13.82
CA LEU A 425 -9.22 2.42 -13.19
C LEU A 425 -10.45 1.68 -12.68
N ALA A 426 -11.66 2.23 -12.78
CA ALA A 426 -12.86 1.67 -12.15
C ALA A 426 -13.01 0.16 -12.42
N ILE A 427 -12.76 -0.33 -13.63
CA ILE A 427 -12.83 -1.77 -13.98
C ILE A 427 -11.84 -2.61 -13.16
N LEU A 428 -10.61 -2.13 -12.96
CA LEU A 428 -9.61 -2.77 -12.11
C LEU A 428 -10.04 -2.74 -10.62
N ILE A 429 -10.54 -1.60 -10.15
CA ILE A 429 -11.08 -1.42 -8.79
C ILE A 429 -12.26 -2.38 -8.56
N GLY A 430 -13.12 -2.50 -9.57
CA GLY A 430 -14.26 -3.40 -9.62
C GLY A 430 -13.83 -4.85 -9.51
N GLY A 431 -12.84 -5.27 -10.31
CA GLY A 431 -12.26 -6.60 -10.26
C GLY A 431 -11.93 -7.04 -8.83
N ILE A 432 -11.24 -6.21 -8.05
CA ILE A 432 -10.90 -6.51 -6.64
C ILE A 432 -12.15 -6.55 -5.74
N ALA A 433 -13.12 -5.65 -5.97
CA ALA A 433 -14.36 -5.59 -5.21
C ALA A 433 -15.27 -6.82 -5.44
N LEU A 434 -15.21 -7.45 -6.61
CA LEU A 434 -16.07 -8.60 -6.95
C LEU A 434 -15.88 -9.82 -6.06
N CYS A 435 -14.68 -10.02 -5.50
CA CYS A 435 -14.48 -11.06 -4.50
C CYS A 435 -15.38 -10.85 -3.27
N ILE A 436 -15.54 -9.60 -2.81
CA ILE A 436 -16.36 -9.26 -1.64
C ILE A 436 -17.85 -9.41 -1.94
N THR A 437 -18.25 -9.06 -3.16
CA THR A 437 -19.65 -9.05 -3.60
C THR A 437 -20.14 -10.46 -3.96
N PHE A 438 -19.44 -11.16 -4.85
CA PHE A 438 -19.94 -12.41 -5.45
C PHE A 438 -19.31 -13.68 -4.89
N GLY A 439 -18.05 -13.61 -4.43
CA GLY A 439 -17.29 -14.79 -4.02
C GLY A 439 -17.40 -15.10 -2.53
N TYR A 440 -16.92 -14.17 -1.70
CA TYR A 440 -16.74 -14.37 -0.28
C TYR A 440 -18.01 -14.69 0.50
N PRO A 441 -19.18 -14.04 0.27
CA PRO A 441 -20.39 -14.37 1.04
C PRO A 441 -20.78 -15.85 0.93
N SER A 442 -20.68 -16.43 -0.27
CA SER A 442 -20.97 -17.86 -0.50
C SER A 442 -19.96 -18.78 0.16
N LEU A 443 -18.67 -18.45 0.13
CA LEU A 443 -17.63 -19.24 0.80
C LEU A 443 -17.70 -19.12 2.33
N MET A 444 -17.96 -17.92 2.85
CA MET A 444 -18.19 -17.69 4.28
C MET A 444 -19.41 -18.47 4.76
N TRP A 445 -20.48 -18.49 3.96
CA TRP A 445 -21.67 -19.27 4.29
C TRP A 445 -21.36 -20.76 4.42
N ILE A 446 -20.60 -21.35 3.49
CA ILE A 446 -20.15 -22.75 3.58
C ILE A 446 -19.29 -22.97 4.84
N ALA A 447 -18.34 -22.09 5.10
CA ALA A 447 -17.40 -22.22 6.22
C ALA A 447 -18.11 -22.15 7.59
N ILE A 448 -19.09 -21.26 7.73
CA ILE A 448 -19.81 -21.02 8.98
C ILE A 448 -20.96 -22.00 9.16
N LYS A 449 -21.83 -22.19 8.15
CA LYS A 449 -23.03 -23.05 8.27
C LYS A 449 -22.73 -24.53 8.07
N LYS A 450 -21.55 -24.89 7.55
CA LYS A 450 -21.08 -26.28 7.34
C LYS A 450 -22.17 -27.22 6.80
N PRO A 451 -22.82 -26.89 5.66
CA PRO A 451 -23.88 -27.72 5.11
C PRO A 451 -23.31 -29.06 4.60
N PRO A 452 -24.14 -30.11 4.46
CA PRO A 452 -23.68 -31.42 3.97
C PRO A 452 -22.98 -31.28 2.61
N THR A 453 -21.83 -31.93 2.46
CA THR A 453 -20.88 -31.79 1.32
C THR A 453 -21.41 -32.27 -0.03
N ARG A 454 -22.63 -32.85 -0.07
CA ARG A 454 -23.35 -33.21 -1.29
C ARG A 454 -24.70 -32.52 -1.44
N SER A 455 -25.05 -31.60 -0.53
CA SER A 455 -26.31 -30.86 -0.62
C SER A 455 -26.31 -29.91 -1.81
N ARG A 456 -27.49 -29.69 -2.42
CA ARG A 456 -27.67 -28.71 -3.50
C ARG A 456 -27.17 -27.32 -3.10
N ARG A 457 -27.41 -26.91 -1.83
CA ARG A 457 -26.98 -25.61 -1.30
C ARG A 457 -25.46 -25.48 -1.21
N TRP A 458 -24.75 -26.56 -0.89
CA TRP A 458 -23.29 -26.58 -0.88
C TRP A 458 -22.72 -26.38 -2.29
N TRP A 459 -23.22 -27.13 -3.28
CA TRP A 459 -22.77 -27.01 -4.68
C TRP A 459 -23.07 -25.64 -5.29
N VAL A 460 -24.25 -25.07 -5.03
CA VAL A 460 -24.60 -23.74 -5.51
C VAL A 460 -23.67 -22.69 -4.91
N ASN A 461 -23.42 -22.70 -3.60
CA ASN A 461 -22.53 -21.72 -2.97
C ASN A 461 -21.07 -21.91 -3.35
N LEU A 462 -20.62 -23.15 -3.54
CA LEU A 462 -19.26 -23.41 -3.99
C LEU A 462 -19.08 -22.93 -5.44
N GLY A 463 -20.03 -23.26 -6.32
CA GLY A 463 -20.03 -22.83 -7.71
C GLY A 463 -20.04 -21.31 -7.84
N LEU A 464 -20.97 -20.63 -7.16
CA LEU A 464 -21.03 -19.16 -7.14
C LEU A 464 -19.76 -18.58 -6.51
N GLY A 465 -19.28 -19.11 -5.38
CA GLY A 465 -18.05 -18.65 -4.73
C GLY A 465 -16.83 -18.70 -5.66
N CYS A 466 -16.61 -19.85 -6.30
CA CYS A 466 -15.52 -20.06 -7.26
C CYS A 466 -15.68 -19.20 -8.52
N LEU A 467 -16.89 -19.11 -9.08
CA LEU A 467 -17.15 -18.30 -10.28
C LEU A 467 -16.98 -16.81 -10.00
N GLY A 468 -17.35 -16.34 -8.81
CA GLY A 468 -17.14 -14.97 -8.36
C GLY A 468 -15.65 -14.61 -8.23
N ILE A 469 -14.85 -15.51 -7.66
CA ILE A 469 -13.38 -15.34 -7.60
C ILE A 469 -12.77 -15.39 -9.00
N GLY A 470 -13.18 -16.34 -9.85
CA GLY A 470 -12.71 -16.44 -11.23
C GLY A 470 -13.02 -15.18 -12.05
N LEU A 471 -14.24 -14.65 -11.92
CA LEU A 471 -14.66 -13.41 -12.57
C LEU A 471 -13.87 -12.21 -12.03
N SER A 472 -13.60 -12.14 -10.73
CA SER A 472 -12.75 -11.11 -10.12
C SER A 472 -11.34 -11.12 -10.71
N VAL A 473 -10.69 -12.29 -10.81
CA VAL A 473 -9.37 -12.43 -11.43
C VAL A 473 -9.42 -12.01 -12.89
N LEU A 474 -10.42 -12.46 -13.65
CA LEU A 474 -10.57 -12.14 -15.07
C LEU A 474 -10.75 -10.63 -15.31
N VAL A 475 -11.65 -9.98 -14.55
CA VAL A 475 -11.88 -8.52 -14.64
C VAL A 475 -10.65 -7.74 -14.18
N THR A 476 -9.91 -8.23 -13.18
CA THR A 476 -8.63 -7.63 -12.75
C THR A 476 -7.59 -7.70 -13.86
N VAL A 477 -7.42 -8.88 -14.48
CA VAL A 477 -6.53 -9.08 -15.65
C VAL A 477 -6.93 -8.16 -16.79
N VAL A 478 -8.23 -7.98 -17.04
CA VAL A 478 -8.74 -7.08 -18.07
C VAL A 478 -8.51 -5.62 -17.73
N GLY A 479 -8.66 -5.23 -16.46
CA GLY A 479 -8.28 -3.90 -15.98
C GLY A 479 -6.80 -3.60 -16.22
N VAL A 480 -5.92 -4.57 -15.94
CA VAL A 480 -4.49 -4.49 -16.26
C VAL A 480 -4.25 -4.47 -17.78
N TRP A 481 -4.99 -5.28 -18.54
CA TRP A 481 -4.91 -5.31 -20.00
C TRP A 481 -5.30 -3.95 -20.60
N ASN A 482 -6.41 -3.35 -20.18
CA ASN A 482 -6.82 -2.02 -20.63
C ASN A 482 -5.72 -0.99 -20.37
N LEU A 483 -5.09 -1.07 -19.21
CA LEU A 483 -3.98 -0.22 -18.82
C LEU A 483 -2.78 -0.39 -19.75
N ALA A 484 -2.42 -1.64 -20.05
CA ALA A 484 -1.31 -1.97 -20.94
C ALA A 484 -1.61 -1.60 -22.41
N SER A 485 -2.86 -1.73 -22.85
CA SER A 485 -3.24 -1.60 -24.26
C SER A 485 -3.65 -0.19 -24.69
N ARG A 486 -4.30 0.58 -23.81
CA ARG A 486 -4.62 1.98 -24.08
C ARG A 486 -3.45 2.92 -23.75
N GLY A 487 -2.39 2.37 -23.16
CA GLY A 487 -1.45 3.13 -22.35
C GLY A 487 -2.16 3.62 -21.08
N LEU A 488 -1.43 3.70 -19.98
CA LEU A 488 -1.84 4.59 -18.92
C LEU A 488 -1.43 5.97 -19.43
N ASP A 489 -2.38 6.77 -19.90
CA ASP A 489 -2.19 8.21 -20.06
C ASP A 489 -2.16 8.81 -18.65
N ALA A 490 -1.12 8.40 -17.93
CA ALA A 490 -0.81 8.65 -16.55
C ALA A 490 -0.28 10.06 -16.48
N ASN A 491 -1.08 11.02 -16.92
CA ASN A 491 -0.91 12.42 -16.57
C ASN A 491 -1.23 12.53 -15.09
N PHE A 492 -0.33 11.96 -14.27
CA PHE A 492 -0.09 12.42 -12.92
C PHE A 492 0.31 13.89 -13.12
N PHE A 493 -0.72 14.76 -13.12
CA PHE A 493 -0.71 16.18 -13.44
C PHE A 493 -0.62 16.61 -14.92
N HIS A 494 -1.71 17.16 -15.44
CA HIS A 494 -1.67 18.44 -16.18
C HIS A 494 -2.93 19.24 -15.81
N PRO A 495 -2.88 20.56 -15.52
CA PRO A 495 -1.92 21.51 -16.04
C PRO A 495 -0.79 21.84 -15.07
N LEU A 496 0.42 21.93 -15.62
CA LEU A 496 1.51 22.66 -14.97
C LEU A 496 2.36 23.49 -15.91
N PHE A 497 2.30 23.27 -17.23
CA PHE A 497 2.97 24.15 -18.20
C PHE A 497 2.07 24.30 -19.44
N THR A 498 1.07 25.16 -19.41
CA THR A 498 1.26 26.60 -19.63
C THR A 498 1.22 27.39 -18.33
N LYS A 499 2.41 27.89 -17.96
CA LYS A 499 2.72 28.82 -16.86
C LYS A 499 1.79 28.71 -15.64
N LYS A 500 2.27 27.98 -14.61
CA LYS A 500 2.18 28.29 -13.15
C LYS A 500 1.47 27.21 -12.29
N HIS A 501 2.27 26.61 -11.40
CA HIS A 501 1.98 25.86 -10.15
C HIS A 501 1.49 24.39 -10.12
N SER A 502 2.08 23.65 -9.17
CA SER A 502 2.42 22.23 -9.15
C SER A 502 1.65 21.35 -8.15
N SER A 503 1.40 20.09 -8.53
CA SER A 503 1.46 18.82 -7.75
C SER A 503 0.61 18.55 -6.49
N SER A 504 -0.18 17.46 -6.54
CA SER A 504 -0.84 16.67 -5.48
C SER A 504 -1.24 15.16 -5.81
N SER A 505 -1.60 14.77 -7.06
CA SER A 505 -1.41 13.50 -7.84
C SER A 505 -0.41 12.38 -7.42
N PHE A 506 0.83 12.47 -7.86
CA PHE A 506 1.87 11.50 -7.49
C PHE A 506 2.05 11.27 -5.96
N LYS A 507 1.50 12.17 -5.15
CA LYS A 507 1.89 12.45 -3.79
C LYS A 507 1.14 11.52 -2.78
N LEU A 508 0.03 10.82 -3.09
CA LEU A 508 -0.62 9.86 -2.15
C LEU A 508 -0.39 8.35 -2.32
N TYR A 509 0.03 7.85 -3.49
CA TYR A 509 0.57 6.48 -3.53
C TYR A 509 1.85 6.37 -2.67
N TYR A 510 2.56 7.48 -2.65
CA TYR A 510 3.70 7.79 -1.80
C TYR A 510 3.37 7.80 -0.29
N ARG A 511 2.26 8.39 0.20
CA ARG A 511 1.99 8.45 1.65
C ARG A 511 1.65 7.09 2.28
N LYS A 512 1.05 6.12 1.57
CA LYS A 512 0.75 4.79 2.14
C LYS A 512 1.90 3.79 2.04
N ALA A 513 2.69 3.82 0.97
CA ALA A 513 3.88 2.97 0.85
C ALA A 513 4.98 3.41 1.83
N VAL A 514 5.19 4.73 1.97
CA VAL A 514 6.11 5.30 2.98
C VAL A 514 5.61 5.02 4.39
N VAL A 515 4.29 5.15 4.69
CA VAL A 515 3.74 4.86 6.02
C VAL A 515 3.79 3.36 6.37
N VAL A 516 3.62 2.42 5.45
CA VAL A 516 3.70 0.97 5.76
C VAL A 516 5.15 0.52 5.92
N VAL A 517 6.08 1.07 5.13
CA VAL A 517 7.51 0.78 5.25
C VAL A 517 8.07 1.41 6.53
N PHE A 518 7.75 2.68 6.84
CA PHE A 518 8.08 3.29 8.12
C PHE A 518 7.37 2.60 9.30
N LYS A 519 6.12 2.14 9.17
CA LYS A 519 5.41 1.44 10.27
C LYS A 519 5.93 0.02 10.51
N CYS A 520 6.38 -0.71 9.48
CA CYS A 520 7.09 -1.99 9.66
C CYS A 520 8.56 -1.81 10.11
N MET A 521 9.22 -0.69 9.75
CA MET A 521 10.55 -0.33 10.25
C MET A 521 10.54 0.18 11.69
N LEU A 522 9.47 0.87 12.12
CA LEU A 522 9.28 1.44 13.46
C LEU A 522 8.57 0.49 14.45
N ASP A 523 7.73 -0.43 13.99
CA ASP A 523 7.12 -1.48 14.84
C ASP A 523 8.12 -2.62 15.17
N TYR A 524 9.37 -2.28 15.48
CA TYR A 524 10.24 -3.09 16.35
C TYR A 524 9.81 -2.90 17.84
N ASN A 525 8.91 -1.96 18.12
CA ASN A 525 8.41 -1.65 19.47
C ASN A 525 7.37 -2.65 20.03
N SER A 526 7.77 -3.90 20.25
CA SER A 526 7.14 -4.71 21.30
C SER A 526 8.15 -5.72 21.85
N THR A 527 8.87 -5.30 22.90
CA THR A 527 9.09 -6.02 24.18
C THR A 527 10.33 -5.43 24.87
N THR A 528 10.13 -4.47 25.77
CA THR A 528 11.10 -4.16 26.83
C THR A 528 10.97 -5.21 27.94
N PRO A 529 12.07 -5.78 28.46
CA PRO A 529 12.06 -6.43 29.76
C PRO A 529 12.15 -5.35 30.84
N ASP A 530 11.14 -5.27 31.70
CA ASP A 530 11.31 -4.61 32.99
C ASP A 530 12.35 -5.41 33.80
N SER A 531 13.28 -4.69 34.41
CA SER A 531 14.47 -5.23 35.05
C SER A 531 14.22 -5.82 36.43
N ASN A 532 13.09 -6.48 36.67
CA ASN A 532 12.77 -7.08 37.98
C ASN A 532 11.74 -8.22 37.91
N GLU A 533 11.80 -9.14 36.94
CA GLU A 533 11.06 -10.40 37.06
C GLU A 533 11.74 -11.54 36.28
N HIS A 534 12.51 -12.34 37.01
CA HIS A 534 12.83 -13.72 36.63
C HIS A 534 11.52 -14.53 36.65
N GLN A 535 10.79 -14.61 35.54
CA GLN A 535 9.96 -15.75 35.09
C GLN A 535 9.05 -15.31 33.93
N ASN A 536 8.98 -16.12 32.86
CA ASN A 536 8.21 -15.96 31.60
C ASN A 536 8.86 -15.16 30.46
N GLY A 537 9.90 -15.74 29.84
CA GLY A 537 10.58 -15.19 28.67
C GLY A 537 9.79 -15.34 27.36
N ILE A 538 9.59 -14.24 26.63
CA ILE A 538 9.17 -14.24 25.22
C ILE A 538 10.36 -14.72 24.37
N LEU A 539 10.18 -15.86 23.71
CA LEU A 539 11.20 -16.57 22.94
C LEU A 539 11.63 -15.76 21.70
N GLN A 540 12.91 -15.35 21.62
CA GLN A 540 13.47 -14.90 20.33
C GLN A 540 13.34 -16.04 19.30
N PRO A 541 12.99 -15.76 18.02
CA PRO A 541 12.89 -16.82 17.03
C PRO A 541 14.27 -17.51 16.90
N PRO A 542 14.31 -18.86 16.83
CA PRO A 542 15.56 -19.57 16.63
C PRO A 542 16.32 -18.99 15.43
N ASP A 543 17.59 -18.64 15.64
CA ASP A 543 18.41 -17.96 14.63
C ASP A 543 18.43 -18.76 13.30
N ASP A 544 18.34 -20.08 13.36
CA ASP A 544 18.37 -20.98 12.20
C ASP A 544 17.10 -20.91 11.31
N TRP A 545 16.15 -20.05 11.64
CA TRP A 545 14.97 -19.81 10.80
C TRP A 545 15.18 -18.73 9.75
N LEU A 546 16.17 -17.86 9.93
CA LEU A 546 16.25 -16.58 9.23
C LEU A 546 17.21 -16.65 8.03
N PRO A 547 16.95 -15.94 6.91
CA PRO A 547 17.70 -16.03 5.66
C PRO A 547 19.23 -16.05 5.77
N ILE A 548 19.78 -15.23 6.67
CA ILE A 548 21.23 -15.10 6.91
C ILE A 548 21.76 -16.27 7.73
N THR A 549 21.03 -16.69 8.76
CA THR A 549 21.50 -17.61 9.80
C THR A 549 20.99 -19.05 9.65
N GLN A 550 20.04 -19.31 8.74
CA GLN A 550 19.45 -20.64 8.50
C GLN A 550 20.42 -21.69 7.93
N SER A 551 21.58 -21.28 7.42
CA SER A 551 22.64 -22.19 6.99
C SER A 551 23.99 -21.61 7.37
N ARG A 552 24.72 -22.34 8.24
CA ARG A 552 26.05 -21.95 8.74
C ARG A 552 27.17 -22.83 8.19
N LYS A 553 27.01 -23.31 6.94
CA LYS A 553 27.99 -24.17 6.24
C LYS A 553 29.02 -23.38 5.41
N GLY A 554 29.06 -22.06 5.56
CA GLY A 554 29.99 -21.20 4.82
C GLY A 554 31.45 -21.44 5.21
N ASN A 555 32.36 -21.20 4.28
CA ASN A 555 33.81 -21.22 4.47
C ASN A 555 34.44 -19.88 4.03
N SER A 556 35.76 -19.75 4.17
CA SER A 556 36.51 -18.55 3.78
C SER A 556 36.24 -18.15 2.33
N TRP A 557 36.21 -19.11 1.40
CA TRP A 557 35.91 -18.86 -0.02
C TRP A 557 34.53 -18.26 -0.24
N THR A 558 33.49 -18.82 0.39
CA THR A 558 32.14 -18.26 0.29
C THR A 558 32.06 -16.83 0.84
N ALA A 559 32.77 -16.56 1.93
CA ALA A 559 32.87 -15.20 2.49
C ALA A 559 33.60 -14.27 1.51
N THR A 560 34.73 -14.69 0.96
CA THR A 560 35.47 -13.92 -0.06
C THR A 560 34.61 -13.61 -1.27
N PHE A 561 33.78 -14.55 -1.76
CA PHE A 561 32.89 -14.30 -2.88
C PHE A 561 31.82 -13.25 -2.56
N HIS A 562 31.22 -13.31 -1.37
CA HIS A 562 30.27 -12.30 -0.92
C HIS A 562 30.94 -10.92 -0.79
N LEU A 563 32.13 -10.85 -0.18
CA LEU A 563 32.88 -9.61 0.01
C LEU A 563 33.31 -9.00 -1.33
N LEU A 564 33.82 -9.79 -2.28
CA LEU A 564 34.21 -9.29 -3.59
C LEU A 564 32.99 -8.84 -4.41
N CYS A 565 31.88 -9.59 -4.36
CA CYS A 565 30.65 -9.24 -5.06
C CYS A 565 29.97 -7.99 -4.48
N SER A 566 30.00 -7.78 -3.16
CA SER A 566 29.41 -6.59 -2.52
C SER A 566 30.34 -5.39 -2.49
N GLY A 567 31.66 -5.63 -2.42
CA GLY A 567 32.71 -4.63 -2.26
C GLY A 567 33.27 -4.09 -3.57
N ILE A 568 33.42 -4.92 -4.61
CA ILE A 568 33.83 -4.46 -5.96
C ILE A 568 32.57 -4.14 -6.76
N GLY A 569 31.92 -3.04 -6.37
CA GLY A 569 30.71 -2.57 -7.02
C GLY A 569 30.98 -1.61 -8.17
N ILE A 570 29.93 -1.25 -8.90
CA ILE A 570 29.93 -0.19 -9.91
C ILE A 570 30.57 1.12 -9.38
N GLN A 571 30.63 1.32 -8.05
CA GLN A 571 31.25 2.46 -7.37
C GLN A 571 32.73 2.67 -7.75
N THR A 572 33.48 1.61 -8.04
CA THR A 572 34.85 1.70 -8.55
C THR A 572 34.94 2.51 -9.84
N LEU A 573 33.88 2.53 -10.66
CA LEU A 573 33.81 3.30 -11.91
C LEU A 573 33.73 4.83 -11.69
N SER A 574 33.64 5.27 -10.44
CA SER A 574 33.66 6.69 -10.07
C SER A 574 34.97 7.14 -9.43
N LEU A 575 35.87 6.21 -9.05
CA LEU A 575 37.16 6.54 -8.45
C LEU A 575 38.00 7.49 -9.32
N PRO A 576 38.07 7.33 -10.66
CA PRO A 576 38.85 8.26 -11.48
C PRO A 576 38.39 9.71 -11.40
N LEU A 577 37.10 9.96 -11.16
CA LEU A 577 36.59 11.32 -10.94
C LEU A 577 37.20 11.97 -9.69
N ALA A 578 37.48 11.19 -8.64
CA ALA A 578 38.16 11.70 -7.45
C ALA A 578 39.63 12.08 -7.73
N PHE A 579 40.29 11.33 -8.60
CA PHE A 579 41.68 11.59 -9.00
C PHE A 579 41.80 12.84 -9.89
N VAL A 580 40.77 13.17 -10.67
CA VAL A 580 40.72 14.45 -11.42
C VAL A 580 40.74 15.64 -10.47
N CYS A 581 40.04 15.58 -9.33
CA CYS A 581 39.95 16.69 -8.39
C CYS A 581 41.12 16.76 -7.40
N LEU A 582 41.64 15.61 -6.95
CA LEU A 582 42.72 15.54 -5.94
C LEU A 582 44.12 15.47 -6.57
N GLY A 583 44.22 15.09 -7.84
CA GLY A 583 45.48 14.71 -8.47
C GLY A 583 45.98 13.35 -7.99
N TRP A 584 47.05 12.86 -8.62
CA TRP A 584 47.61 11.52 -8.35
C TRP A 584 48.08 11.33 -6.91
N PHE A 585 48.79 12.30 -6.34
CA PHE A 585 49.37 12.18 -5.01
C PHE A 585 48.28 12.11 -3.93
N TRP A 586 47.43 13.14 -3.84
CA TRP A 586 46.37 13.19 -2.82
C TRP A 586 45.27 12.17 -3.07
N GLY A 587 44.94 11.88 -4.34
CA GLY A 587 44.01 10.81 -4.69
C GLY A 587 44.50 9.45 -4.19
N SER A 588 45.76 9.11 -4.44
CA SER A 588 46.36 7.83 -3.97
C SER A 588 46.45 7.78 -2.46
N LEU A 589 46.91 8.86 -1.81
CA LEU A 589 47.03 8.93 -0.35
C LEU A 589 45.67 8.75 0.33
N CYS A 590 44.65 9.50 -0.10
CA CYS A 590 43.29 9.38 0.44
C CYS A 590 42.71 7.98 0.23
N LEU A 591 42.93 7.37 -0.94
CA LEU A 591 42.49 6.00 -1.24
C LEU A 591 43.16 4.98 -0.32
N SER A 592 44.48 5.07 -0.12
CA SER A 592 45.22 4.17 0.78
C SER A 592 44.80 4.33 2.24
N VAL A 593 44.64 5.56 2.73
CA VAL A 593 44.19 5.83 4.10
C VAL A 593 42.78 5.27 4.33
N ALA A 594 41.85 5.50 3.38
CA ALA A 594 40.50 4.97 3.46
C ALA A 594 40.49 3.44 3.47
N PHE A 595 41.32 2.79 2.64
CA PHE A 595 41.47 1.34 2.61
C PHE A 595 41.99 0.76 3.95
N VAL A 596 43.06 1.35 4.51
CA VAL A 596 43.64 0.90 5.79
C VAL A 596 42.66 1.08 6.94
N TRP A 597 42.00 2.24 7.00
CA TRP A 597 40.98 2.52 8.02
C TRP A 597 39.82 1.53 7.91
N GLN A 598 39.35 1.25 6.69
CA GLN A 598 38.30 0.26 6.47
C GLN A 598 38.70 -1.15 6.92
N LEU A 599 39.91 -1.58 6.55
CA LEU A 599 40.41 -2.90 6.93
C LEU A 599 40.49 -3.03 8.46
N TYR A 600 40.90 -1.95 9.14
CA TYR A 600 40.93 -1.88 10.59
C TYR A 600 39.53 -2.00 11.21
N THR A 601 38.53 -1.25 10.74
CA THR A 601 37.17 -1.32 11.30
C THR A 601 36.48 -2.65 11.03
N ILE A 602 36.74 -3.29 9.90
CA ILE A 602 36.31 -4.69 9.63
C ILE A 602 36.94 -5.63 10.66
N GLY A 603 38.24 -5.50 10.92
CA GLY A 603 38.94 -6.26 11.95
C GLY A 603 38.28 -6.12 13.33
N LEU A 604 37.88 -4.90 13.71
CA LEU A 604 37.13 -4.67 14.95
C LEU A 604 35.80 -5.42 14.97
N LEU A 605 35.02 -5.37 13.89
CA LEU A 605 33.73 -6.04 13.81
C LEU A 605 33.85 -7.57 13.86
N ILE A 606 34.88 -8.13 13.22
CA ILE A 606 35.21 -9.56 13.33
C ILE A 606 35.52 -9.90 14.80
N SER A 607 36.34 -9.08 15.48
CA SER A 607 36.67 -9.29 16.90
C SER A 607 35.46 -9.15 17.85
N LEU A 608 34.43 -8.42 17.41
CA LEU A 608 33.21 -8.18 18.15
C LEU A 608 32.15 -9.27 17.95
N HIS A 609 32.23 -10.04 16.86
CA HIS A 609 31.24 -11.05 16.49
C HIS A 609 30.99 -12.08 17.60
N GLU A 610 32.06 -12.48 18.31
CA GLU A 610 32.03 -13.42 19.44
C GLU A 610 32.73 -12.80 20.66
N SER A 611 32.47 -11.51 20.90
CA SER A 611 33.12 -10.77 21.98
C SER A 611 32.72 -11.21 23.38
N VAL A 612 31.57 -11.87 23.52
CA VAL A 612 31.00 -12.36 24.79
C VAL A 612 30.87 -13.89 24.71
N PRO A 613 31.44 -14.66 25.67
CA PRO A 613 31.33 -16.11 25.67
C PRO A 613 29.87 -16.59 25.56
N GLY A 614 29.61 -17.52 24.63
CA GLY A 614 28.26 -18.06 24.39
C GLY A 614 27.31 -17.15 23.60
N THR A 615 27.70 -15.92 23.26
CA THR A 615 26.86 -15.00 22.47
C THR A 615 27.53 -14.66 21.14
N ARG A 616 26.84 -14.95 20.03
CA ARG A 616 27.27 -14.59 18.67
C ARG A 616 26.40 -13.48 18.10
N TYR A 617 27.00 -12.33 17.80
CA TYR A 617 26.31 -11.20 17.18
C TYR A 617 26.23 -11.41 15.66
N SER A 618 25.21 -12.15 15.21
CA SER A 618 24.99 -12.44 13.79
C SER A 618 24.53 -11.22 12.97
N ARG A 619 24.24 -10.07 13.62
CA ARG A 619 23.69 -8.87 12.99
C ARG A 619 24.29 -7.60 13.58
N TYR A 620 24.55 -6.63 12.70
CA TYR A 620 25.01 -5.30 13.11
C TYR A 620 24.05 -4.62 14.09
N LEU A 621 22.74 -4.76 13.87
CA LEU A 621 21.71 -4.23 14.78
C LEU A 621 21.83 -4.82 16.20
N GLN A 622 22.06 -6.13 16.34
CA GLN A 622 22.23 -6.77 17.64
C GLN A 622 23.49 -6.27 18.34
N LEU A 623 24.58 -6.14 17.59
CA LEU A 623 25.84 -5.62 18.12
C LEU A 623 25.72 -4.15 18.56
N SER A 624 25.00 -3.33 17.79
CA SER A 624 24.70 -1.93 18.14
C SER A 624 23.84 -1.81 19.39
N MET A 625 22.79 -2.64 19.52
CA MET A 625 21.97 -2.67 20.75
C MET A 625 22.77 -3.11 21.96
N ALA A 626 23.72 -4.03 21.80
CA ALA A 626 24.61 -4.45 22.88
C ALA A 626 25.60 -3.34 23.30
N ALA A 627 26.11 -2.56 22.34
CA ALA A 627 27.06 -1.47 22.61
C ALA A 627 26.39 -0.21 23.19
N PHE A 628 25.24 0.18 22.67
CA PHE A 628 24.60 1.48 22.96
C PHE A 628 23.29 1.38 23.74
N GLY A 629 22.81 0.16 24.04
CA GLY A 629 21.51 -0.10 24.66
C GLY A 629 20.36 -0.26 23.65
N GLU A 630 19.24 -0.81 24.12
CA GLU A 630 18.14 -1.28 23.24
C GLU A 630 17.46 -0.16 22.44
N LYS A 631 17.30 1.03 23.03
CA LYS A 631 16.65 2.18 22.37
C LYS A 631 17.62 2.90 21.43
N LEU A 632 18.78 3.32 21.93
CA LEU A 632 19.76 4.09 21.17
C LEU A 632 20.41 3.23 20.08
N GLY A 633 20.82 2.00 20.40
CA GLY A 633 21.40 1.07 19.42
C GLY A 633 20.42 0.69 18.30
N ARG A 634 19.12 0.66 18.59
CA ARG A 634 18.07 0.47 17.58
C ARG A 634 17.91 1.67 16.66
N VAL A 635 17.94 2.90 17.17
CA VAL A 635 17.86 4.10 16.31
C VAL A 635 19.12 4.26 15.47
N VAL A 636 20.29 4.13 16.11
CA VAL A 636 21.62 4.29 15.50
C VAL A 636 21.88 3.21 14.44
N ALA A 637 21.34 2.00 14.61
CA ALA A 637 21.48 0.94 13.63
C ALA A 637 20.28 0.78 12.70
N ILE A 638 19.00 0.77 13.10
CA ILE A 638 17.87 0.46 12.18
C ILE A 638 17.71 1.50 11.08
N PHE A 639 17.75 2.80 11.42
CA PHE A 639 17.49 3.84 10.43
C PHE A 639 18.53 3.80 9.31
N PRO A 640 19.82 3.73 9.63
CA PRO A 640 20.82 3.37 8.63
C PRO A 640 20.56 1.95 8.09
N VAL A 641 20.47 0.89 8.89
CA VAL A 641 20.35 -0.54 8.48
C VAL A 641 19.18 -0.89 7.52
N MET A 642 18.16 -0.06 7.45
CA MET A 642 17.02 -0.32 6.57
C MET A 642 16.97 0.63 5.38
N TYR A 643 17.35 1.90 5.57
CA TYR A 643 17.37 2.90 4.50
C TYR A 643 18.28 2.51 3.33
N LEU A 644 19.22 1.62 3.61
CA LEU A 644 20.49 1.69 2.94
C LEU A 644 20.78 0.43 2.17
N SER A 645 20.34 -0.72 2.68
CA SER A 645 20.16 -1.90 1.84
C SER A 645 19.01 -1.66 0.86
N GLY A 646 17.90 -1.07 1.31
CA GLY A 646 16.79 -0.66 0.46
C GLY A 646 17.21 0.31 -0.63
N GLY A 647 17.92 1.36 -0.25
CA GLY A 647 18.47 2.33 -1.20
C GLY A 647 19.49 1.74 -2.17
N THR A 648 20.35 0.80 -1.73
CA THR A 648 21.36 0.18 -2.62
C THR A 648 20.66 -0.61 -3.72
N CYS A 649 19.60 -1.32 -3.34
CA CYS A 649 18.74 -2.03 -4.28
C CYS A 649 18.11 -1.07 -5.30
N VAL A 650 17.59 0.09 -4.87
CA VAL A 650 17.06 1.14 -5.78
C VAL A 650 18.13 1.61 -6.77
N PHE A 651 19.35 1.82 -6.30
CA PHE A 651 20.44 2.29 -7.16
C PHE A 651 20.92 1.23 -8.16
N PHE A 652 20.97 -0.04 -7.78
CA PHE A 652 21.26 -1.11 -8.73
C PHE A 652 20.18 -1.22 -9.80
N ILE A 653 18.92 -0.93 -9.48
CA ILE A 653 17.84 -0.87 -10.47
C ILE A 653 18.09 0.26 -11.47
N ILE A 654 18.40 1.47 -11.00
CA ILE A 654 18.69 2.62 -11.89
C ILE A 654 19.94 2.36 -12.75
N SER A 655 21.03 1.95 -12.12
CA SER A 655 22.32 1.80 -12.79
C SER A 655 22.36 0.57 -13.69
N GLY A 656 21.81 -0.56 -13.24
CA GLY A 656 21.71 -1.78 -14.00
C GLY A 656 20.77 -1.62 -15.20
N GLY A 657 19.60 -1.00 -15.01
CA GLY A 657 18.68 -0.65 -16.10
C GLY A 657 19.31 0.31 -17.11
N GLY A 658 19.98 1.38 -16.64
CA GLY A 658 20.72 2.30 -17.50
C GLY A 658 21.83 1.60 -18.30
N THR A 659 22.56 0.67 -17.69
CA THR A 659 23.63 -0.09 -18.37
C THR A 659 23.05 -1.07 -19.40
N MET A 660 21.92 -1.73 -19.11
CA MET A 660 21.22 -2.56 -20.10
C MET A 660 20.77 -1.74 -21.32
N LYS A 661 20.28 -0.50 -21.10
CA LYS A 661 19.94 0.44 -22.17
C LYS A 661 21.15 0.77 -23.05
N LEU A 662 22.29 1.11 -22.44
CA LEU A 662 23.54 1.41 -23.15
C LEU A 662 24.05 0.20 -23.95
N PHE A 663 23.99 -1.00 -23.36
CA PHE A 663 24.33 -2.24 -24.04
C PHE A 663 23.46 -2.45 -25.29
N TYR A 664 22.14 -2.31 -25.14
CA TYR A 664 21.21 -2.44 -26.26
C TYR A 664 21.51 -1.43 -27.36
N GLN A 665 21.69 -0.15 -27.02
CA GLN A 665 22.04 0.90 -27.97
C GLN A 665 23.35 0.59 -28.72
N LEU A 666 24.37 0.08 -28.01
CA LEU A 666 25.65 -0.28 -28.61
C LEU A 666 25.54 -1.44 -29.60
N MET A 667 24.81 -2.50 -29.24
CA MET A 667 24.65 -3.68 -30.10
C MET A 667 23.77 -3.40 -31.31
N CYS A 668 22.76 -2.54 -31.16
CA CYS A 668 21.79 -2.24 -32.22
C CYS A 668 22.23 -1.15 -33.21
N GLY A 669 23.18 -0.27 -32.87
CA GLY A 669 23.58 0.84 -33.76
C GLY A 669 22.43 1.81 -34.08
N ASP A 670 22.27 2.21 -35.35
CA ASP A 670 21.19 3.08 -35.88
C ASP A 670 19.84 2.36 -36.00
N CYS A 671 19.41 1.72 -34.91
CA CYS A 671 18.07 1.15 -34.86
C CYS A 671 17.02 2.25 -34.71
N SER A 672 16.49 2.69 -35.85
CA SER A 672 15.21 3.39 -36.01
C SER A 672 14.04 2.48 -35.62
N SER A 673 14.02 2.06 -34.36
CA SER A 673 12.80 1.54 -33.75
C SER A 673 11.84 2.71 -33.59
N LYS A 674 10.60 2.56 -34.07
CA LYS A 674 9.54 3.58 -33.89
C LYS A 674 9.29 3.91 -32.40
N HIS A 675 9.67 3.02 -31.47
CA HIS A 675 9.56 3.20 -30.02
C HIS A 675 10.70 2.48 -29.26
N PRO A 676 11.86 3.12 -29.00
CA PRO A 676 12.91 2.54 -28.18
C PRO A 676 12.48 2.40 -26.71
N LEU A 677 12.88 1.30 -26.05
CA LEU A 677 12.64 1.10 -24.61
C LEU A 677 13.27 2.25 -23.78
N THR A 678 12.45 2.85 -22.95
CA THR A 678 12.81 3.92 -22.01
C THR A 678 13.70 3.38 -20.88
N THR A 679 14.43 4.29 -20.20
CA THR A 679 15.26 3.95 -19.02
C THR A 679 14.45 3.25 -17.91
N THR A 680 13.17 3.61 -17.77
CA THR A 680 12.22 3.01 -16.83
C THR A 680 11.91 1.55 -17.17
N GLU A 681 11.71 1.23 -18.45
CA GLU A 681 11.41 -0.14 -18.89
C GLU A 681 12.64 -1.04 -18.74
N TRP A 682 13.84 -0.53 -19.01
CA TRP A 682 15.08 -1.26 -18.72
C TRP A 682 15.30 -1.49 -17.23
N SER A 683 14.90 -0.53 -16.38
CA SER A 683 14.90 -0.70 -14.92
C SER A 683 13.91 -1.80 -14.48
N LEU A 684 12.79 -1.97 -15.19
CA LEU A 684 11.81 -3.04 -14.95
C LEU A 684 12.38 -4.42 -15.34
N VAL A 685 13.06 -4.50 -16.48
CA VAL A 685 13.75 -5.73 -16.92
C VAL A 685 14.80 -6.15 -15.88
N PHE A 686 15.59 -5.20 -15.39
CA PHE A 686 16.59 -5.44 -14.36
C PHE A 686 15.96 -6.02 -13.07
N ILE A 687 14.91 -5.39 -12.53
CA ILE A 687 14.31 -5.85 -11.27
C ILE A 687 13.62 -7.20 -11.42
N CYS A 688 13.01 -7.49 -12.57
CA CYS A 688 12.44 -8.82 -12.84
C CYS A 688 13.53 -9.90 -12.79
N LEU A 689 14.68 -9.66 -13.42
CA LEU A 689 15.83 -10.55 -13.36
C LEU A 689 16.35 -10.73 -11.92
N ALA A 690 16.47 -9.63 -11.18
CA ALA A 690 16.93 -9.66 -9.79
C ALA A 690 15.94 -10.43 -8.87
N ILE A 691 14.63 -10.28 -9.06
CA ILE A 691 13.61 -11.03 -8.31
C ILE A 691 13.72 -12.53 -8.65
N LEU A 692 13.85 -12.90 -9.93
CA LEU A 692 13.98 -14.30 -10.33
C LEU A 692 15.19 -14.97 -9.65
N VAL A 693 16.35 -14.31 -9.65
CA VAL A 693 17.54 -14.81 -8.93
C VAL A 693 17.28 -14.91 -7.43
N SER A 694 16.57 -13.94 -6.84
CA SER A 694 16.22 -13.96 -5.42
C SER A 694 15.31 -15.15 -5.07
N LEU A 695 14.39 -15.54 -5.95
CA LEU A 695 13.47 -16.65 -5.71
C LEU A 695 14.20 -17.99 -5.65
N VAL A 696 15.25 -18.15 -6.45
CA VAL A 696 16.11 -19.35 -6.50
C VAL A 696 17.10 -19.40 -5.32
N THR A 697 17.40 -18.26 -4.68
CA THR A 697 18.37 -18.15 -3.59
C THR A 697 17.70 -17.84 -2.24
N PRO A 698 17.26 -18.88 -1.48
CA PRO A 698 16.53 -18.68 -0.23
C PRO A 698 17.39 -18.26 0.95
N SER A 699 18.71 -18.50 0.90
CA SER A 699 19.67 -18.29 1.99
C SER A 699 20.94 -17.60 1.53
N LEU A 700 21.68 -16.98 2.46
CA LEU A 700 22.99 -16.41 2.16
C LEU A 700 23.97 -17.49 1.65
N HIS A 701 23.95 -18.69 2.23
CA HIS A 701 24.77 -19.81 1.75
C HIS A 701 24.46 -20.23 0.31
N SER A 702 23.17 -20.34 -0.06
CA SER A 702 22.77 -20.65 -1.45
C SER A 702 23.12 -19.55 -2.45
N LEU A 703 23.41 -18.34 -1.95
CA LEU A 703 23.83 -17.21 -2.77
C LEU A 703 25.32 -17.25 -3.13
N SER A 704 26.12 -18.14 -2.51
CA SER A 704 27.58 -18.21 -2.71
C SER A 704 27.99 -18.36 -4.18
N LEU A 705 27.32 -19.22 -4.96
CA LEU A 705 27.61 -19.40 -6.39
C LEU A 705 27.27 -18.16 -7.22
N VAL A 706 26.14 -17.51 -6.92
CA VAL A 706 25.72 -16.25 -7.56
C VAL A 706 26.70 -15.13 -7.21
N SER A 707 27.21 -15.11 -5.98
CA SER A 707 28.22 -14.14 -5.54
C SER A 707 29.59 -14.41 -6.16
N PHE A 708 29.94 -15.68 -6.37
CA PHE A 708 31.15 -16.05 -7.11
C PHE A 708 31.11 -15.51 -8.55
N LEU A 709 29.98 -15.72 -9.25
CA LEU A 709 29.77 -15.15 -10.58
C LEU A 709 29.87 -13.62 -10.54
N GLY A 710 29.23 -12.98 -9.56
CA GLY A 710 29.31 -11.53 -9.35
C GLY A 710 30.73 -11.02 -9.14
N ALA A 711 31.54 -11.73 -8.36
CA ALA A 711 32.94 -11.41 -8.12
C ALA A 711 33.80 -11.54 -9.40
N ILE A 712 33.60 -12.59 -10.20
CA ILE A 712 34.29 -12.75 -11.49
C ILE A 712 33.92 -11.60 -12.42
N MET A 713 32.64 -11.27 -12.53
CA MET A 713 32.19 -10.18 -13.38
C MET A 713 32.74 -8.82 -12.90
N ALA A 714 32.82 -8.63 -11.59
CA ALA A 714 33.35 -7.41 -10.98
C ALA A 714 34.83 -7.18 -11.30
N VAL A 715 35.66 -8.19 -11.06
CA VAL A 715 37.08 -8.16 -11.43
C VAL A 715 37.24 -8.07 -12.95
N GLY A 716 36.36 -8.76 -13.69
CA GLY A 716 36.34 -8.79 -15.15
C GLY A 716 36.16 -7.42 -15.77
N TYR A 717 35.15 -6.63 -15.36
CA TYR A 717 34.96 -5.31 -15.95
C TYR A 717 36.07 -4.34 -15.55
N CYS A 718 36.57 -4.39 -14.30
CA CYS A 718 37.70 -3.57 -13.86
C CYS A 718 38.95 -3.85 -14.69
N THR A 719 39.27 -5.13 -14.90
CA THR A 719 40.43 -5.55 -15.68
C THR A 719 40.28 -5.19 -17.15
N THR A 720 39.09 -5.41 -17.73
CA THR A 720 38.80 -5.06 -19.13
C THR A 720 38.94 -3.56 -19.35
N LEU A 721 38.43 -2.74 -18.44
CA LEU A 721 38.56 -1.28 -18.51
C LEU A 721 40.00 -0.82 -18.36
N TRP A 722 40.74 -1.39 -17.42
CA TRP A 722 42.16 -1.12 -17.27
C TRP A 722 42.95 -1.42 -18.56
N VAL A 723 42.74 -2.60 -19.15
CA VAL A 723 43.37 -2.99 -20.43
C VAL A 723 42.97 -2.02 -21.55
N VAL A 724 41.69 -1.65 -21.65
CA VAL A 724 41.20 -0.69 -22.66
C VAL A 724 41.86 0.68 -22.49
N PHE A 725 42.01 1.19 -21.27
CA PHE A 725 42.66 2.48 -21.05
C PHE A 725 44.16 2.46 -21.34
N VAL A 726 44.85 1.37 -20.99
CA VAL A 726 46.27 1.22 -21.31
C VAL A 726 46.50 1.08 -22.83
N ALA A 727 45.65 0.32 -23.51
CA ALA A 727 45.79 0.04 -24.94
C ALA A 727 45.53 1.27 -25.84
N ASN A 728 44.59 2.15 -25.47
CA ASN A 728 44.21 3.30 -26.30
C ASN A 728 45.15 4.52 -26.23
N ARG A 729 46.22 4.45 -25.41
CA ARG A 729 47.13 5.58 -25.12
C ARG A 729 46.38 6.82 -24.57
N ARG A 730 47.14 7.83 -24.15
CA ARG A 730 46.58 9.09 -23.60
C ARG A 730 45.90 9.88 -24.72
N LEU A 731 44.68 10.38 -24.47
CA LEU A 731 44.01 11.31 -25.36
C LEU A 731 44.78 12.65 -25.43
N ASP A 732 44.88 13.23 -26.62
CA ASP A 732 45.53 14.53 -26.83
C ASP A 732 44.83 15.63 -26.00
N ASN A 733 45.60 16.57 -25.43
CA ASN A 733 45.14 17.65 -24.54
C ASN A 733 44.62 17.23 -23.14
N THR A 734 44.93 16.03 -22.65
CA THR A 734 44.58 15.65 -21.25
C THR A 734 45.41 16.47 -20.24
N VAL A 735 44.80 17.24 -19.33
CA VAL A 735 45.48 17.96 -18.25
C VAL A 735 45.28 17.23 -16.92
N TYR A 736 46.35 17.07 -16.13
CA TYR A 736 46.31 16.42 -14.81
C TYR A 736 46.43 17.38 -13.64
N ASP A 737 46.51 18.69 -13.91
CA ASP A 737 46.64 19.72 -12.89
C ASP A 737 45.25 20.17 -12.41
N PRO A 738 44.91 19.96 -11.12
CA PRO A 738 43.63 20.41 -10.56
C PRO A 738 43.46 21.93 -10.56
N SER A 739 44.55 22.70 -10.71
CA SER A 739 44.55 24.17 -10.64
C SER A 739 43.98 24.85 -11.88
N GLU A 740 44.00 24.20 -13.04
CA GLU A 740 43.52 24.79 -14.31
C GLU A 740 42.02 24.49 -14.59
N ALA A 741 41.41 23.55 -13.87
CA ALA A 741 40.06 23.05 -14.16
C ALA A 741 38.93 23.83 -13.48
N VAL A 742 39.23 24.77 -12.58
CA VAL A 742 38.24 25.35 -11.67
C VAL A 742 38.46 26.86 -11.44
N GLY A 743 37.49 27.69 -11.84
CA GLY A 743 37.64 29.15 -11.88
C GLY A 743 37.54 29.89 -10.53
N SER A 744 37.07 29.26 -9.44
CA SER A 744 36.95 29.90 -8.11
C SER A 744 37.47 29.02 -6.97
N GLU A 745 37.99 29.64 -5.89
CA GLU A 745 38.49 28.93 -4.70
C GLU A 745 37.39 28.09 -4.03
N ALA A 746 36.15 28.61 -4.02
CA ALA A 746 34.99 27.90 -3.49
C ALA A 746 34.67 26.63 -4.28
N ASP A 747 34.80 26.67 -5.61
CA ASP A 747 34.58 25.50 -6.46
C ASP A 747 35.69 24.45 -6.29
N ARG A 748 36.92 24.89 -5.99
CA ARG A 748 38.04 24.00 -5.71
C ARG A 748 37.81 23.22 -4.42
N ILE A 749 37.41 23.92 -3.35
CA ILE A 749 37.06 23.30 -2.06
C ILE A 749 35.91 22.32 -2.23
N ARG A 750 34.85 22.72 -2.95
CA ARG A 750 33.69 21.87 -3.27
C ARG A 750 34.10 20.58 -4.00
N SER A 751 34.99 20.69 -4.99
CA SER A 751 35.47 19.53 -5.76
C SER A 751 36.31 18.57 -4.93
N ILE A 752 37.17 19.10 -4.04
CA ILE A 752 37.95 18.30 -3.08
C ILE A 752 37.02 17.52 -2.14
N LEU A 753 36.01 18.19 -1.57
CA LEU A 753 35.04 17.56 -0.67
C LEU A 753 34.26 16.42 -1.35
N ASN A 754 33.83 16.63 -2.60
CA ASN A 754 33.16 15.59 -3.40
C ASN A 754 34.10 14.41 -3.67
N ALA A 755 35.37 14.66 -3.99
CA ALA A 755 36.35 13.62 -4.27
C ALA A 755 36.68 12.77 -3.04
N VAL A 756 36.83 13.40 -1.87
CA VAL A 756 36.95 12.69 -0.58
C VAL A 756 35.68 11.86 -0.30
N GLY A 757 34.50 12.40 -0.61
CA GLY A 757 33.24 11.67 -0.56
C GLY A 757 33.24 10.42 -1.45
N ILE A 758 33.66 10.53 -2.71
CA ILE A 758 33.75 9.40 -3.65
C ILE A 758 34.69 8.30 -3.15
N ILE A 759 35.88 8.67 -2.66
CA ILE A 759 36.88 7.71 -2.14
C ILE A 759 36.34 6.98 -0.90
N THR A 760 35.75 7.71 0.04
CA THR A 760 35.19 7.13 1.27
C THR A 760 33.98 6.24 1.00
N LEU A 761 33.17 6.57 -0.01
CA LEU A 761 32.08 5.71 -0.50
C LEU A 761 32.58 4.42 -1.14
N ALA A 762 33.70 4.44 -1.87
CA ALA A 762 34.21 3.27 -2.61
C ALA A 762 34.62 2.08 -1.73
N PHE A 763 34.92 2.30 -0.43
CA PHE A 763 35.39 1.27 0.49
C PHE A 763 34.35 0.76 1.50
N ARG A 764 33.07 0.98 1.23
CA ARG A 764 32.00 0.84 2.23
C ARG A 764 31.38 -0.55 2.43
N GLY A 765 31.60 -1.46 1.48
CA GLY A 765 30.68 -2.59 1.19
C GLY A 765 30.69 -3.86 2.07
N HIS A 766 31.05 -3.83 3.36
CA HIS A 766 31.31 -5.09 4.11
C HIS A 766 30.57 -5.30 5.43
N ASN A 767 29.82 -4.33 5.94
CA ASN A 767 28.76 -4.64 6.92
C ASN A 767 27.61 -5.22 6.11
N VAL A 768 27.20 -6.48 6.30
CA VAL A 768 26.35 -7.23 5.33
C VAL A 768 25.00 -6.58 5.02
N VAL A 769 24.62 -5.50 5.68
CA VAL A 769 23.54 -4.63 5.25
C VAL A 769 24.17 -3.28 5.00
N LEU A 770 23.70 -2.59 3.96
CA LEU A 770 23.86 -1.17 3.68
C LEU A 770 25.03 -0.78 2.77
N GLU A 771 24.74 -0.27 1.57
CA GLU A 771 24.68 1.19 1.32
C GLU A 771 25.13 1.64 -0.08
N ILE A 772 24.33 2.54 -0.65
CA ILE A 772 24.44 3.24 -1.94
C ILE A 772 25.66 4.19 -1.93
N GLN A 773 26.31 4.60 -3.04
CA GLN A 773 25.80 5.17 -4.30
C GLN A 773 26.97 5.61 -5.21
N ILE A 774 26.67 6.02 -6.45
CA ILE A 774 27.55 6.74 -7.39
C ILE A 774 26.83 8.01 -7.86
N PRO A 775 27.53 9.13 -8.12
CA PRO A 775 26.94 10.26 -8.83
C PRO A 775 26.53 9.87 -10.28
N ALA A 776 25.23 9.94 -10.59
CA ALA A 776 24.67 9.54 -11.90
C ALA A 776 25.04 10.42 -13.09
N THR A 777 25.74 11.54 -12.91
CA THR A 777 25.91 12.52 -13.99
C THR A 777 27.29 12.55 -14.62
N GLY A 778 28.20 11.61 -14.31
CA GLY A 778 29.54 11.62 -14.92
C GLY A 778 30.38 10.35 -14.76
N GLY A 779 29.77 9.19 -14.56
CA GLY A 779 30.52 7.94 -14.37
C GLY A 779 31.23 7.47 -15.65
N MET A 780 32.24 6.61 -15.48
CA MET A 780 33.03 6.02 -16.57
C MET A 780 32.18 5.35 -17.65
N LEU A 781 31.00 4.78 -17.31
CA LEU A 781 30.09 4.16 -18.29
C LEU A 781 29.54 5.16 -19.32
N THR A 782 29.26 6.38 -18.90
CA THR A 782 28.84 7.47 -19.79
C THR A 782 30.03 7.93 -20.64
N ALA A 783 31.21 8.10 -20.03
CA ALA A 783 32.43 8.47 -20.76
C ALA A 783 32.82 7.42 -21.82
N LEU A 784 32.62 6.14 -21.53
CA LEU A 784 32.83 5.06 -22.50
C LEU A 784 31.84 5.14 -23.66
N SER A 785 30.56 5.45 -23.37
CA SER A 785 29.53 5.60 -24.39
C SER A 785 29.71 6.85 -25.26
N THR A 786 30.17 7.97 -24.70
CA THR A 786 30.23 9.26 -25.42
C THR A 786 31.59 9.54 -26.04
N THR A 787 32.68 9.13 -25.38
CA THR A 787 34.05 9.56 -25.74
C THR A 787 34.88 8.42 -26.30
N LEU A 788 34.88 7.24 -25.66
CA LEU A 788 35.72 6.11 -26.09
C LEU A 788 35.06 5.17 -27.12
N HIS A 789 33.77 5.33 -27.41
CA HIS A 789 33.06 4.43 -28.33
C HIS A 789 33.62 4.42 -29.77
N HIS A 790 34.35 5.47 -30.17
CA HIS A 790 35.06 5.54 -31.46
C HIS A 790 36.42 4.83 -31.46
N HIS A 791 37.04 4.64 -30.28
CA HIS A 791 38.38 4.09 -30.13
C HIS A 791 38.37 2.62 -29.66
N VAL A 792 37.25 2.15 -29.10
CA VAL A 792 37.10 0.79 -28.55
C VAL A 792 36.16 -0.03 -29.43
N SER A 793 36.50 -1.30 -29.68
CA SER A 793 35.64 -2.18 -30.46
C SER A 793 34.31 -2.45 -29.73
N LYS A 794 33.21 -2.43 -30.49
CA LYS A 794 31.86 -2.74 -29.98
C LYS A 794 31.76 -4.03 -29.14
N PRO A 795 32.39 -5.17 -29.49
CA PRO A 795 32.31 -6.38 -28.66
C PRO A 795 32.98 -6.20 -27.30
N VAL A 796 34.08 -5.44 -27.22
CA VAL A 796 34.78 -5.20 -25.95
C VAL A 796 33.94 -4.30 -25.04
N LEU A 797 33.34 -3.24 -25.58
CA LEU A 797 32.46 -2.36 -24.80
C LEU A 797 31.15 -3.07 -24.41
N GLY A 798 30.62 -3.94 -25.29
CA GLY A 798 29.48 -4.80 -24.99
C GLY A 798 29.76 -5.77 -23.85
N LEU A 799 30.96 -6.37 -23.82
CA LEU A 799 31.41 -7.25 -22.74
C LEU A 799 31.45 -6.52 -21.39
N VAL A 800 31.98 -5.28 -21.36
CA VAL A 800 31.99 -4.46 -20.14
C VAL A 800 30.57 -4.22 -19.62
N TYR A 801 29.62 -3.84 -20.49
CA TYR A 801 28.24 -3.60 -20.06
C TYR A 801 27.55 -4.87 -19.53
N VAL A 802 27.75 -6.02 -20.18
CA VAL A 802 27.20 -7.31 -19.69
C VAL A 802 27.79 -7.68 -18.34
N GLN A 803 29.11 -7.55 -18.16
CA GLN A 803 29.77 -7.82 -16.89
C GLN A 803 29.23 -6.90 -15.77
N VAL A 804 29.06 -5.61 -16.04
CA VAL A 804 28.48 -4.66 -15.07
C VAL A 804 27.03 -5.01 -14.72
N VAL A 805 26.21 -5.41 -15.70
CA VAL A 805 24.82 -5.82 -15.46
C VAL A 805 24.75 -7.05 -14.57
N ILE A 806 25.53 -8.09 -14.87
CA ILE A 806 25.57 -9.32 -14.05
C ILE A 806 26.09 -9.02 -12.64
N SER A 807 27.12 -8.17 -12.52
CA SER A 807 27.63 -7.71 -11.22
C SER A 807 26.54 -6.96 -10.42
N CYS A 808 25.76 -6.07 -11.04
CA CYS A 808 24.65 -5.38 -10.38
C CYS A 808 23.53 -6.34 -9.91
N VAL A 809 23.14 -7.32 -10.73
CA VAL A 809 22.09 -8.31 -10.39
C VAL A 809 22.51 -9.21 -9.23
N THR A 810 23.77 -9.64 -9.23
CA THR A 810 24.35 -10.51 -8.20
C THR A 810 24.56 -9.74 -6.89
N ALA A 811 25.07 -8.51 -6.94
CA ALA A 811 25.21 -7.64 -5.77
C ALA A 811 23.85 -7.29 -5.14
N PHE A 812 22.82 -7.00 -5.94
CA PHE A 812 21.45 -6.77 -5.45
C PHE A 812 20.97 -7.87 -4.50
N GLN A 813 21.34 -9.13 -4.75
CA GLN A 813 20.95 -10.25 -3.91
C GLN A 813 21.54 -10.18 -2.50
N ILE A 814 22.78 -9.73 -2.37
CA ILE A 814 23.46 -9.62 -1.07
C ILE A 814 22.76 -8.57 -0.22
N TYR A 815 22.49 -7.39 -0.79
CA TYR A 815 21.83 -6.30 -0.06
C TYR A 815 20.38 -6.65 0.28
N SER A 816 19.61 -7.14 -0.69
CA SER A 816 18.20 -7.52 -0.47
C SER A 816 18.04 -8.64 0.56
N MET A 817 19.01 -9.57 0.67
CA MET A 817 18.99 -10.66 1.64
C MET A 817 18.79 -10.19 3.09
N VAL A 818 19.30 -9.02 3.45
CA VAL A 818 19.12 -8.53 4.81
C VAL A 818 17.78 -7.88 5.05
N VAL A 819 17.23 -7.19 4.05
CA VAL A 819 15.86 -6.68 4.16
C VAL A 819 14.91 -7.86 4.28
N TYR A 820 15.15 -8.94 3.53
CA TYR A 820 14.43 -10.20 3.71
C TYR A 820 14.61 -10.77 5.11
N ASP A 821 15.84 -10.80 5.63
CA ASP A 821 16.13 -11.32 6.98
C ASP A 821 15.42 -10.52 8.08
N ASN A 822 15.36 -9.19 7.95
CA ASN A 822 14.64 -8.32 8.88
C ASN A 822 13.11 -8.48 8.78
N LEU A 823 12.57 -8.56 7.56
CA LEU A 823 11.14 -8.75 7.33
C LEU A 823 10.66 -10.14 7.78
N GLU A 824 11.46 -11.17 7.54
CA GLU A 824 11.19 -12.53 8.03
C GLU A 824 11.31 -12.62 9.55
N ARG A 825 12.24 -11.89 10.18
CA ARG A 825 12.33 -11.82 11.64
C ARG A 825 11.13 -11.11 12.26
N ALA A 826 10.70 -10.00 11.70
CA ALA A 826 9.50 -9.29 12.14
C ALA A 826 8.25 -10.18 12.00
N TYR A 827 8.19 -11.00 10.95
CA TYR A 827 7.17 -12.02 10.80
C TYR A 827 7.28 -13.10 11.89
N ALA A 828 8.48 -13.64 12.11
CA ALA A 828 8.72 -14.74 13.04
C ALA A 828 8.49 -14.34 14.50
N SER A 829 8.88 -13.13 14.91
CA SER A 829 8.65 -12.62 16.27
C SER A 829 7.17 -12.38 16.56
N ARG A 830 6.39 -11.91 15.57
CA ARG A 830 4.94 -11.67 15.72
C ARG A 830 4.11 -12.95 15.68
N THR A 831 4.63 -14.00 15.06
CA THR A 831 3.89 -15.24 14.83
C THR A 831 4.40 -16.43 15.64
N SER A 832 5.55 -16.28 16.30
CA SER A 832 6.30 -17.35 16.98
C SER A 832 6.51 -18.59 16.10
N ARG A 833 6.58 -18.41 14.78
CA ARG A 833 6.68 -19.49 13.77
C ARG A 833 7.66 -19.13 12.65
N LYS A 834 8.25 -20.16 12.02
CA LYS A 834 9.11 -19.99 10.84
C LYS A 834 8.32 -19.41 9.67
N CYS A 835 8.94 -18.48 8.92
CA CYS A 835 8.32 -17.86 7.76
C CYS A 835 8.02 -18.91 6.67
N PRO A 836 6.76 -19.08 6.23
CA PRO A 836 6.41 -20.07 5.21
C PRO A 836 6.93 -19.63 3.83
N LYS A 837 7.25 -20.59 2.96
CA LYS A 837 7.81 -20.33 1.61
C LYS A 837 7.00 -19.30 0.81
N LEU A 838 5.67 -19.35 0.88
CA LEU A 838 4.80 -18.40 0.19
C LEU A 838 4.93 -16.96 0.73
N ALA A 839 5.10 -16.79 2.04
CA ALA A 839 5.35 -15.48 2.63
C ALA A 839 6.72 -14.94 2.24
N ARG A 840 7.74 -15.80 2.12
CA ARG A 840 9.06 -15.41 1.60
C ARG A 840 8.98 -14.90 0.16
N VAL A 841 8.26 -15.61 -0.72
CA VAL A 841 8.00 -15.17 -2.10
C VAL A 841 7.30 -13.82 -2.10
N GLY A 842 6.26 -13.64 -1.28
CA GLY A 842 5.55 -12.37 -1.13
C GLY A 842 6.45 -11.22 -0.66
N ILE A 843 7.32 -11.46 0.33
CA ILE A 843 8.28 -10.47 0.83
C ILE A 843 9.26 -10.03 -0.28
N LYS A 844 9.77 -10.98 -1.07
CA LYS A 844 10.72 -10.71 -2.16
C LYS A 844 10.10 -9.89 -3.29
N ILE A 845 8.91 -10.26 -3.73
CA ILE A 845 8.15 -9.52 -4.75
C ILE A 845 7.76 -8.13 -4.26
N PHE A 846 7.29 -8.02 -3.01
CA PHE A 846 6.91 -6.74 -2.41
C PHE A 846 8.09 -5.77 -2.35
N PHE A 847 9.24 -6.22 -1.85
CA PHE A 847 10.45 -5.40 -1.77
C PHE A 847 10.99 -5.02 -3.15
N GLY A 848 10.97 -5.94 -4.12
CA GLY A 848 11.36 -5.65 -5.49
C GLY A 848 10.45 -4.61 -6.15
N GLY A 849 9.13 -4.72 -5.98
CA GLY A 849 8.17 -3.73 -6.48
C GLY A 849 8.33 -2.36 -5.80
N LEU A 850 8.59 -2.33 -4.49
CA LEU A 850 8.83 -1.10 -3.75
C LEU A 850 10.10 -0.38 -4.23
N THR A 851 11.20 -1.12 -4.39
CA THR A 851 12.50 -0.55 -4.82
C THR A 851 12.46 -0.11 -6.29
N PHE A 852 11.75 -0.84 -7.16
CA PHE A 852 11.49 -0.40 -8.52
C PHE A 852 10.68 0.91 -8.56
N PHE A 853 9.59 1.00 -7.80
CA PHE A 853 8.81 2.24 -7.74
C PHE A 853 9.65 3.42 -7.28
N ILE A 854 10.45 3.25 -6.23
CA ILE A 854 11.34 4.32 -5.74
C ILE A 854 12.38 4.70 -6.81
N SER A 855 12.91 3.74 -7.57
CA SER A 855 13.87 4.02 -8.64
C SER A 855 13.28 4.87 -9.77
N VAL A 856 12.02 4.64 -10.11
CA VAL A 856 11.30 5.34 -11.19
C VAL A 856 10.72 6.67 -10.71
N ALA A 857 10.24 6.72 -9.47
CA ALA A 857 9.66 7.91 -8.87
C ALA A 857 10.71 8.97 -8.54
N PHE A 858 11.92 8.54 -8.17
CA PHE A 858 13.03 9.41 -7.79
C PHE A 858 14.28 9.06 -8.61
N PRO A 859 14.27 9.29 -9.93
CA PRO A 859 15.41 8.95 -10.79
C PRO A 859 16.64 9.82 -10.49
N PHE A 860 16.47 10.92 -9.75
CA PHE A 860 17.52 11.77 -9.22
C PHE A 860 18.12 11.26 -7.89
N LEU A 861 17.65 10.14 -7.33
CA LEU A 861 18.25 9.56 -6.11
C LEU A 861 19.76 9.38 -6.22
N PRO A 862 20.33 8.93 -7.35
CA PRO A 862 21.77 8.90 -7.53
C PRO A 862 22.45 10.27 -7.42
N SER A 863 21.76 11.39 -7.63
CA SER A 863 22.31 12.73 -7.37
C SER A 863 22.39 13.04 -5.87
N LEU A 864 21.59 12.36 -5.05
CA LEU A 864 21.68 12.39 -3.58
C LEU A 864 22.71 11.40 -3.03
N ALA A 865 23.44 10.71 -3.92
CA ALA A 865 24.56 9.81 -3.64
C ALA A 865 25.41 10.16 -2.45
N MET A 866 26.04 11.32 -2.55
CA MET A 866 27.07 11.72 -1.61
C MET A 866 26.46 12.21 -0.30
N VAL A 867 25.22 12.69 -0.31
CA VAL A 867 24.50 13.08 0.92
C VAL A 867 24.10 11.84 1.71
N ILE A 868 23.39 10.92 1.05
CA ILE A 868 22.97 9.65 1.64
C ILE A 868 24.21 8.89 2.09
N GLY A 869 25.22 8.89 1.23
CA GLY A 869 26.47 8.24 1.50
C GLY A 869 27.23 8.87 2.65
N GLY A 870 27.27 10.20 2.77
CA GLY A 870 27.89 10.87 3.91
C GLY A 870 27.22 10.52 5.23
N ILE A 871 25.88 10.47 5.28
CA ILE A 871 25.07 10.25 6.50
C ILE A 871 25.42 8.95 7.20
N ALA A 872 25.85 7.92 6.46
CA ALA A 872 26.11 6.63 7.05
C ALA A 872 27.55 6.12 6.92
N LEU A 873 28.47 7.03 6.56
CA LEU A 873 29.90 6.85 6.85
C LEU A 873 30.19 6.47 8.31
N PRO A 874 29.43 6.97 9.33
CA PRO A 874 29.64 6.56 10.70
C PRO A 874 29.49 5.05 10.92
N LEU A 875 28.61 4.34 10.21
CA LEU A 875 28.49 2.87 10.35
C LEU A 875 29.76 2.12 9.93
N THR A 876 30.53 2.73 9.05
CA THR A 876 31.66 2.12 8.37
C THR A 876 32.97 2.48 9.07
N LEU A 877 33.14 3.76 9.41
CA LEU A 877 34.39 4.32 9.94
C LEU A 877 34.33 4.72 11.42
N GLY A 878 33.13 5.01 11.94
CA GLY A 878 32.94 5.59 13.28
C GLY A 878 32.46 4.58 14.33
N TYR A 879 31.24 4.08 14.17
CA TYR A 879 30.53 3.21 15.10
C TYR A 879 31.29 1.92 15.43
N PRO A 880 31.97 1.21 14.51
CA PRO A 880 32.76 0.04 14.88
C PRO A 880 33.79 0.34 15.98
N CYS A 881 34.45 1.50 15.92
CA CYS A 881 35.43 1.93 16.90
C CYS A 881 34.79 2.21 18.27
N VAL A 882 33.66 2.91 18.28
CA VAL A 882 32.93 3.24 19.52
C VAL A 882 32.28 1.99 20.13
N MET A 883 31.72 1.10 19.31
CA MET A 883 31.16 -0.18 19.73
C MET A 883 32.24 -1.09 20.32
N TRP A 884 33.44 -1.07 19.74
CA TRP A 884 34.57 -1.81 20.27
C TRP A 884 34.97 -1.32 21.66
N ILE A 885 35.06 -0.01 21.87
CA ILE A 885 35.32 0.57 23.20
C ILE A 885 34.22 0.17 24.19
N ALA A 886 32.95 0.27 23.79
CA ALA A 886 31.82 -0.01 24.66
C ALA A 886 31.77 -1.48 25.12
N ILE A 887 32.07 -2.41 24.22
CA ILE A 887 31.96 -3.86 24.48
C ILE A 887 33.25 -4.43 25.09
N LYS A 888 34.42 -4.12 24.51
CA LYS A 888 35.70 -4.67 24.98
C LYS A 888 36.26 -3.95 26.21
N ARG A 889 35.75 -2.75 26.52
CA ARG A 889 36.13 -1.94 27.70
C ARG A 889 37.65 -1.89 27.91
N PRO A 890 38.43 -1.43 26.91
CA PRO A 890 39.88 -1.31 27.05
C PRO A 890 40.22 -0.34 28.19
N PRO A 891 41.41 -0.44 28.81
CA PRO A 891 41.81 0.47 29.88
C PRO A 891 41.67 1.93 29.42
N PRO A 892 41.03 2.80 30.22
CA PRO A 892 40.86 4.20 29.86
C PRO A 892 42.24 4.83 29.66
N LYS A 893 42.38 5.65 28.61
CA LYS A 893 43.64 6.29 28.18
C LYS A 893 44.72 5.35 27.62
N SER A 894 44.42 4.06 27.38
CA SER A 894 45.33 3.18 26.62
C SER A 894 45.47 3.63 25.16
N GLY A 895 46.56 3.23 24.50
CA GLY A 895 46.77 3.52 23.07
C GLY A 895 45.61 3.06 22.19
N SER A 896 45.09 1.85 22.43
CA SER A 896 43.91 1.33 21.72
C SER A 896 42.63 2.11 22.02
N TRP A 897 42.47 2.64 23.24
CA TRP A 897 41.33 3.49 23.58
C TRP A 897 41.39 4.82 22.81
N TRP A 898 42.54 5.49 22.80
CA TRP A 898 42.73 6.75 22.06
C TRP A 898 42.62 6.57 20.55
N LEU A 899 43.19 5.49 20.01
CA LEU A 899 43.11 5.17 18.58
C LEU A 899 41.66 4.99 18.15
N ASN A 900 40.88 4.17 18.86
CA ASN A 900 39.49 3.91 18.51
C ASN A 900 38.58 5.12 18.78
N LEU A 901 38.84 5.91 19.82
CA LEU A 901 38.07 7.13 20.07
C LEU A 901 38.38 8.18 19.00
N GLY A 902 39.66 8.36 18.66
CA GLY A 902 40.11 9.27 17.62
C GLY A 902 39.53 8.91 16.26
N LEU A 903 39.69 7.66 15.80
CA LEU A 903 39.08 7.17 14.57
C LEU A 903 37.55 7.24 14.61
N GLY A 904 36.92 6.91 15.74
CA GLY A 904 35.48 7.03 15.94
C GLY A 904 34.97 8.45 15.71
N CYS A 905 35.59 9.43 16.37
CA CYS A 905 35.26 10.85 16.25
C CYS A 905 35.59 11.40 14.86
N LEU A 906 36.74 11.04 14.28
CA LEU A 906 37.14 11.43 12.93
C LEU A 906 36.16 10.89 11.88
N GLY A 907 35.66 9.66 12.04
CA GLY A 907 34.66 9.08 11.14
C GLY A 907 33.32 9.82 11.18
N ILE A 908 32.90 10.28 12.37
CA ILE A 908 31.71 11.11 12.54
C ILE A 908 31.94 12.53 11.98
N GLY A 909 33.10 13.13 12.23
CA GLY A 909 33.46 14.44 11.69
C GLY A 909 33.53 14.44 10.16
N LEU A 910 34.16 13.41 9.57
CA LEU A 910 34.24 13.20 8.13
C LEU A 910 32.86 13.04 7.51
N SER A 911 31.95 12.32 8.18
CA SER A 911 30.55 12.23 7.78
C SER A 911 29.89 13.60 7.67
N LEU A 912 30.01 14.46 8.70
CA LEU A 912 29.44 15.81 8.68
C LEU A 912 30.03 16.68 7.56
N VAL A 913 31.35 16.58 7.34
CA VAL A 913 32.06 17.31 6.29
C VAL A 913 31.62 16.86 4.90
N VAL A 914 31.51 15.55 4.65
CA VAL A 914 31.06 14.99 3.37
C VAL A 914 29.60 15.31 3.11
N VAL A 915 28.71 15.23 4.12
CA VAL A 915 27.30 15.64 3.99
C VAL A 915 27.21 17.13 3.69
N GLY A 916 27.96 17.97 4.42
CA GLY A 916 28.02 19.41 4.18
C GLY A 916 28.48 19.74 2.77
N GLY A 917 29.55 19.10 2.29
CA GLY A 917 30.06 19.25 0.93
C GLY A 917 29.07 18.77 -0.14
N ALA A 918 28.38 17.66 0.09
CA ALA A 918 27.37 17.13 -0.83
C ALA A 918 26.12 18.01 -0.90
N VAL A 919 25.65 18.56 0.22
CA VAL A 919 24.55 19.53 0.28
C VAL A 919 24.96 20.84 -0.39
N TRP A 920 26.18 21.31 -0.12
CA TRP A 920 26.76 22.48 -0.79
C TRP A 920 26.83 22.29 -2.30
N ASN A 921 27.28 21.12 -2.75
CA ASN A 921 27.31 20.79 -4.17
C ASN A 921 25.91 20.78 -4.78
N LEU A 922 24.93 20.15 -4.14
CA LEU A 922 23.53 20.16 -4.59
C LEU A 922 22.92 21.56 -4.62
N ALA A 923 23.28 22.42 -3.67
CA ALA A 923 22.82 23.81 -3.62
C ALA A 923 23.39 24.63 -4.79
N CYS A 924 24.66 24.41 -5.16
CA CYS A 924 25.31 25.12 -6.26
C CYS A 924 24.93 24.57 -7.65
N THR A 925 24.88 23.24 -7.82
CA THR A 925 24.56 22.62 -9.12
C THR A 925 23.07 22.57 -9.42
N GLY A 926 22.25 22.78 -8.39
CA GLY A 926 20.83 22.49 -8.41
C GLY A 926 20.56 20.98 -8.37
N LEU A 927 19.41 20.62 -7.83
CA LEU A 927 18.87 19.26 -7.95
C LEU A 927 17.84 19.27 -9.08
N ASP A 928 18.16 18.62 -10.20
CA ASP A 928 17.19 18.38 -11.27
C ASP A 928 16.21 17.27 -10.82
N ALA A 929 15.31 17.64 -9.91
CA ALA A 929 14.35 16.75 -9.27
C ALA A 929 13.18 16.43 -10.21
N ASN A 930 13.48 15.87 -11.37
CA ASN A 930 12.49 15.41 -12.34
C ASN A 930 11.89 14.08 -11.87
N PHE A 931 10.82 14.17 -11.09
CA PHE A 931 10.04 13.01 -10.69
C PHE A 931 9.47 12.32 -11.94
N PHE A 932 9.68 11.01 -12.09
CA PHE A 932 9.27 10.19 -13.26
C PHE A 932 9.89 10.53 -14.62
N HIS A 933 10.91 11.38 -14.65
CA HIS A 933 11.66 11.68 -15.88
C HIS A 933 13.14 11.38 -15.68
N PRO A 934 13.55 10.09 -15.70
CA PRO A 934 14.96 9.74 -15.86
C PRO A 934 15.42 10.26 -17.23
N ARG A 935 16.39 11.18 -17.24
CA ARG A 935 17.03 11.63 -18.48
C ARG A 935 17.66 10.45 -19.23
#